data_AF-A0A1R1BKT1-F1
#
_entry.id   AF-A0A1R1BKT1-F1
#
_cell.length_a   1.000
_cell.length_b   1.000
_cell.length_c   1.000
_cell.angle_alpha   90.00
_cell.angle_beta   90.00
_cell.angle_gamma   90.00
#
_symmetry.space_group_name_H-M   'P 1'
#
loop_
_entity.id
_entity.type
_entity.pdbx_description
1 polymer ?
#
loop_
_entity_poly.entity_id
_entity_poly.type
_entity_poly.pdbx_seq_one_letter_code
_entity_poly.pdbx_strand_id
1 'polypeptide(L)'
;QSSSNNLDTVANIEANGTVIGSYAADLGAFDVTGLTASTAYHFNVIVKDESGNKTAYTSKQVTTDAAPTFTINAIDNHSVVALMVGYATGTQETKTITVSRTGTGNLTDLRAALSGTNASDFIIAQPNETILSSTVPSTTFTVKAHDGLAVGTYNATVTVSADHMTDETFTVTQVVYAVEPTMIVSALSGDGYVDITWKSVGMEGYKVFQSTVSGSYGSAEDTVGGSVYSSKITGLVNGTTYFFVVRSTHGGIESQASNEVSRIPQVTAPVAPVLQSAVAGDGHVNLRWNSVVGSKEYRIYSSNTNGSYNAPLATVSGSVYAYDAVGLVNGMTYYFAIKASNPGGDSAASNELSAVPQVASPSVPSISSAAAGNRQVRLTWTGVAGTTGYKIYKSTVAGTYAAETTTVSGSVYSYEVPGLINGTTYYFIVKATNPGGDSAASNEASATPKTVPAAPTGVEASGGNTHATVSFIAPADNGGSEITGYEAIALPGNISLSGTSSPITFTGLSNGTTYTFKVKAVNSAGSSESSAASNEVTPRSFSNNGNSGSSGAAAQLTTGVDVLFNGKQEQIGTATTRIVDGQTVTTITFDPKKLVERLAAEDQKAVITIPVSTASDVVIGEFDGQMVRSMEQNQAVVVIQTDSASYTLPAQQIDINSIIGTFGKNSALQDIKIQIMIAKPTADTLKIVEDAAQKGGFTVVVPPLNFIIKATYEGTTIEVSQFNVYVERTIAIPDGVDPKHITTGIVVDPDGSVRHVPTRIVVVANKQFAKVNSLTNSTYAIVWHPVTFKDLENHWAKEAVNDMGSRMVINGVSNDTFAPDQNITRAEFAAMIVRALGLKADNGLSPFKDVQSSAWYNGYVNTALNGSIVTGFDNGTFAPEDKITREQAMMMIANAMKITGLQVNLQAQEAGQLLSKFDDGNLAAEWARASIANCLDAGIVTGRNGNQLEPKESISRAEVAILVQRLLQKSGLI
;
A
#
# COMPACT_ATOMS: atom_id res chain seq x y z
N GLN A 1 -7.85 -29.43 -157.06
CA GLN A 1 -7.75 -28.79 -158.38
C GLN A 1 -8.24 -29.79 -159.42
N SER A 2 -9.35 -29.48 -160.08
CA SER A 2 -9.86 -30.18 -161.25
C SER A 2 -10.10 -29.10 -162.30
N SER A 3 -9.44 -29.23 -163.44
CA SER A 3 -9.43 -28.30 -164.56
C SER A 3 -10.70 -28.40 -165.43
N SER A 4 -11.86 -28.54 -164.80
CA SER A 4 -13.19 -28.41 -165.43
C SER A 4 -14.09 -27.55 -164.53
N ASN A 5 -14.65 -26.46 -165.10
CA ASN A 5 -15.21 -25.32 -164.37
C ASN A 5 -16.63 -25.52 -163.81
N ASN A 6 -17.07 -26.73 -163.43
CA ASN A 6 -18.46 -26.96 -162.99
C ASN A 6 -18.59 -28.10 -161.93
N LEU A 7 -18.05 -27.92 -160.71
CA LEU A 7 -18.33 -28.79 -159.55
C LEU A 7 -18.80 -27.95 -158.35
N ASP A 8 -19.90 -28.34 -157.70
CA ASP A 8 -20.43 -27.66 -156.51
C ASP A 8 -19.95 -28.32 -155.21
N THR A 9 -19.54 -27.51 -154.22
CA THR A 9 -19.16 -27.98 -152.87
C THR A 9 -20.15 -27.49 -151.83
N VAL A 10 -20.66 -28.40 -151.00
CA VAL A 10 -21.60 -28.13 -149.90
C VAL A 10 -20.95 -28.51 -148.58
N ALA A 11 -20.85 -27.56 -147.65
CA ALA A 11 -20.39 -27.80 -146.28
C ALA A 11 -21.55 -27.65 -145.29
N ASN A 12 -21.80 -28.68 -144.48
CA ASN A 12 -22.89 -28.73 -143.51
C ASN A 12 -22.39 -29.08 -142.11
N ILE A 13 -23.05 -28.53 -141.09
CA ILE A 13 -22.84 -28.89 -139.69
C ILE A 13 -24.00 -29.78 -139.27
N GLU A 14 -23.69 -30.92 -138.66
CA GLU A 14 -24.68 -31.86 -138.16
C GLU A 14 -24.53 -32.09 -136.67
N ALA A 15 -25.67 -32.06 -135.98
CA ALA A 15 -25.81 -32.57 -134.62
C ALA A 15 -26.74 -33.78 -134.67
N ASN A 16 -26.28 -34.94 -134.22
CA ASN A 16 -27.04 -36.20 -134.19
C ASN A 16 -27.71 -36.57 -135.53
N GLY A 17 -26.99 -36.41 -136.64
CA GLY A 17 -27.46 -36.76 -137.99
C GLY A 17 -28.47 -35.79 -138.61
N THR A 18 -28.75 -34.66 -137.96
CA THR A 18 -29.61 -33.58 -138.51
C THR A 18 -28.76 -32.39 -138.89
N VAL A 19 -28.92 -31.89 -140.12
CA VAL A 19 -28.21 -30.69 -140.61
C VAL A 19 -28.77 -29.46 -139.91
N ILE A 20 -27.91 -28.75 -139.18
CA ILE A 20 -28.25 -27.51 -138.47
C ILE A 20 -27.70 -26.26 -139.16
N GLY A 21 -26.91 -26.42 -140.23
CA GLY A 21 -26.47 -25.32 -141.09
C GLY A 21 -25.85 -25.83 -142.39
N SER A 22 -26.01 -25.08 -143.49
CA SER A 22 -25.48 -25.40 -144.82
C SER A 22 -24.88 -24.18 -145.53
N TYR A 23 -23.76 -24.37 -146.23
CA TYR A 23 -23.03 -23.32 -146.93
C TYR A 23 -22.58 -23.78 -148.33
N ALA A 24 -22.73 -22.92 -149.34
CA ALA A 24 -22.36 -23.20 -150.74
C ALA A 24 -21.61 -22.01 -151.35
N ALA A 25 -20.27 -22.06 -151.35
CA ALA A 25 -19.28 -21.32 -152.18
C ALA A 25 -17.86 -21.42 -151.57
N ASP A 26 -16.82 -21.13 -152.37
CA ASP A 26 -15.38 -21.36 -152.18
C ASP A 26 -14.82 -21.46 -150.73
N LEU A 27 -14.16 -22.59 -150.43
CA LEU A 27 -13.67 -23.02 -149.10
C LEU A 27 -12.61 -22.07 -148.49
N GLY A 28 -13.05 -21.17 -147.59
CA GLY A 28 -12.23 -20.45 -146.61
C GLY A 28 -12.32 -21.05 -145.19
N ALA A 29 -11.64 -20.43 -144.22
CA ALA A 29 -11.77 -20.73 -142.79
C ALA A 29 -12.99 -20.00 -142.18
N PHE A 30 -13.75 -20.66 -141.30
CA PHE A 30 -14.97 -20.11 -140.69
C PHE A 30 -15.05 -20.46 -139.19
N ASP A 31 -15.47 -19.48 -138.38
CA ASP A 31 -15.76 -19.68 -136.96
C ASP A 31 -17.22 -20.08 -136.74
N VAL A 32 -17.43 -21.07 -135.88
CA VAL A 32 -18.77 -21.57 -135.52
C VAL A 32 -19.03 -21.25 -134.05
N THR A 33 -20.02 -20.39 -133.79
CA THR A 33 -20.42 -19.95 -132.44
C THR A 33 -21.79 -20.50 -132.06
N GLY A 34 -22.13 -20.50 -130.77
CA GLY A 34 -23.43 -20.97 -130.26
C GLY A 34 -23.51 -22.48 -129.98
N LEU A 35 -22.37 -23.18 -129.92
CA LEU A 35 -22.33 -24.60 -129.58
C LEU A 35 -22.50 -24.81 -128.06
N THR A 36 -23.19 -25.90 -127.67
CA THR A 36 -23.39 -26.26 -126.27
C THR A 36 -22.12 -26.85 -125.68
N ALA A 37 -21.75 -26.47 -124.45
CA ALA A 37 -20.60 -27.00 -123.73
C ALA A 37 -20.71 -28.53 -123.56
N SER A 38 -19.58 -29.25 -123.57
CA SER A 38 -19.52 -30.72 -123.45
C SER A 38 -20.31 -31.52 -124.49
N THR A 39 -20.59 -30.94 -125.67
CA THR A 39 -21.37 -31.60 -126.75
C THR A 39 -20.52 -31.83 -127.98
N ALA A 40 -20.63 -33.02 -128.59
CA ALA A 40 -19.87 -33.40 -129.78
C ALA A 40 -20.62 -33.07 -131.08
N TYR A 41 -19.96 -32.38 -132.02
CA TYR A 41 -20.52 -31.97 -133.31
C TYR A 41 -19.72 -32.54 -134.48
N HIS A 42 -20.41 -32.86 -135.58
CA HIS A 42 -19.79 -33.32 -136.83
C HIS A 42 -19.84 -32.24 -137.91
N PHE A 43 -18.68 -31.99 -138.54
CA PHE A 43 -18.52 -31.04 -139.63
C PHE A 43 -18.27 -31.80 -140.93
N ASN A 44 -19.23 -31.73 -141.87
CA ASN A 44 -19.23 -32.51 -143.10
C ASN A 44 -18.96 -31.61 -144.31
N VAL A 45 -18.06 -32.02 -145.21
CA VAL A 45 -17.79 -31.36 -146.50
C VAL A 45 -18.04 -32.36 -147.63
N ILE A 46 -18.92 -32.00 -148.56
CA ILE A 46 -19.37 -32.87 -149.66
C ILE A 46 -19.19 -32.15 -151.00
N VAL A 47 -18.47 -32.75 -151.95
CA VAL A 47 -18.31 -32.26 -153.33
C VAL A 47 -19.20 -33.07 -154.25
N LYS A 48 -19.91 -32.43 -155.18
CA LYS A 48 -20.84 -33.08 -156.13
C LYS A 48 -20.49 -32.75 -157.59
N ASP A 49 -20.81 -33.66 -158.52
CA ASP A 49 -20.71 -33.43 -159.97
C ASP A 49 -21.88 -32.62 -160.54
N GLU A 50 -21.80 -32.27 -161.84
CA GLU A 50 -22.85 -31.56 -162.60
C GLU A 50 -24.21 -32.28 -162.57
N SER A 51 -24.24 -33.60 -162.35
CA SER A 51 -25.47 -34.38 -162.21
C SER A 51 -25.97 -34.45 -160.75
N GLY A 52 -25.31 -33.75 -159.82
CA GLY A 52 -25.63 -33.71 -158.40
C GLY A 52 -25.17 -34.92 -157.60
N ASN A 53 -24.39 -35.84 -158.21
CA ASN A 53 -23.88 -37.02 -157.54
C ASN A 53 -22.66 -36.68 -156.70
N LYS A 54 -22.56 -37.24 -155.49
CA LYS A 54 -21.42 -37.00 -154.59
C LYS A 54 -20.14 -37.57 -155.20
N THR A 55 -19.16 -36.72 -155.47
CA THR A 55 -17.84 -37.10 -156.02
C THR A 55 -16.74 -37.14 -154.95
N ALA A 56 -16.90 -36.45 -153.81
CA ALA A 56 -16.01 -36.58 -152.64
C ALA A 56 -16.73 -36.22 -151.32
N TYR A 57 -16.29 -36.80 -150.19
CA TYR A 57 -16.86 -36.58 -148.85
C TYR A 57 -15.78 -36.65 -147.75
N THR A 58 -15.79 -35.72 -146.79
CA THR A 58 -15.01 -35.81 -145.54
C THR A 58 -15.82 -35.30 -144.33
N SER A 59 -15.52 -35.82 -143.14
CA SER A 59 -16.16 -35.44 -141.87
C SER A 59 -15.16 -35.36 -140.72
N LYS A 60 -15.33 -34.40 -139.81
CA LYS A 60 -14.56 -34.30 -138.56
C LYS A 60 -15.48 -34.06 -137.36
N GLN A 61 -15.24 -34.77 -136.26
CA GLN A 61 -15.94 -34.58 -134.99
C GLN A 61 -15.11 -33.72 -134.03
N VAL A 62 -15.76 -32.80 -133.30
CA VAL A 62 -15.13 -31.96 -132.26
C VAL A 62 -16.09 -31.83 -131.04
N THR A 63 -15.56 -31.85 -129.82
CA THR A 63 -16.33 -31.67 -128.55
C THR A 63 -15.81 -30.44 -127.79
N THR A 64 -16.70 -29.67 -127.14
CA THR A 64 -16.41 -28.44 -126.37
C THR A 64 -16.14 -28.72 -124.86
N ASP A 65 -15.36 -27.86 -124.16
CA ASP A 65 -14.95 -28.02 -122.73
C ASP A 65 -16.09 -27.78 -121.69
N ALA A 66 -15.87 -28.13 -120.41
CA ALA A 66 -16.84 -28.00 -119.28
C ALA A 66 -16.59 -26.77 -118.36
N ALA A 67 -17.63 -26.30 -117.62
CA ALA A 67 -17.60 -25.11 -116.75
C ALA A 67 -17.20 -25.42 -115.26
N PRO A 68 -16.50 -24.51 -114.54
CA PRO A 68 -16.01 -24.74 -113.16
C PRO A 68 -17.06 -24.53 -112.03
N THR A 69 -16.85 -25.17 -110.86
CA THR A 69 -17.66 -25.04 -109.62
C THR A 69 -16.76 -24.84 -108.37
N PHE A 70 -17.04 -23.84 -107.51
CA PHE A 70 -16.32 -23.59 -106.24
C PHE A 70 -17.27 -23.12 -105.11
N THR A 71 -16.98 -23.53 -103.88
CA THR A 71 -17.70 -23.19 -102.64
C THR A 71 -16.69 -23.02 -101.49
N ILE A 72 -17.05 -22.33 -100.41
CA ILE A 72 -16.29 -22.37 -99.14
C ILE A 72 -17.02 -23.25 -98.14
N ASN A 73 -16.31 -23.73 -97.11
CA ASN A 73 -16.95 -24.43 -96.01
C ASN A 73 -17.87 -23.46 -95.24
N ALA A 74 -19.02 -23.96 -94.78
CA ALA A 74 -19.90 -23.22 -93.88
C ALA A 74 -19.11 -22.77 -92.62
N ILE A 75 -19.39 -21.54 -92.17
CA ILE A 75 -18.75 -20.94 -91.00
C ILE A 75 -19.80 -20.87 -89.89
N ASP A 76 -19.48 -21.41 -88.72
CA ASP A 76 -20.39 -21.37 -87.56
C ASP A 76 -20.54 -19.95 -86.97
N ASN A 77 -21.61 -19.72 -86.23
CA ASN A 77 -21.76 -18.49 -85.45
C ASN A 77 -20.71 -18.44 -84.32
N HIS A 78 -20.23 -17.24 -84.01
CA HIS A 78 -19.19 -17.03 -83.02
C HIS A 78 -19.66 -16.11 -81.90
N SER A 79 -19.58 -16.57 -80.65
CA SER A 79 -19.71 -15.72 -79.47
C SER A 79 -18.33 -15.41 -78.89
N VAL A 80 -18.09 -14.15 -78.55
CA VAL A 80 -16.88 -13.71 -77.83
C VAL A 80 -17.13 -13.65 -76.32
N VAL A 81 -16.06 -13.68 -75.53
CA VAL A 81 -16.10 -13.59 -74.05
C VAL A 81 -16.92 -12.37 -73.61
N ALA A 82 -17.88 -12.58 -72.71
CA ALA A 82 -18.70 -11.51 -72.16
C ALA A 82 -17.86 -10.54 -71.32
N LEU A 83 -18.21 -9.25 -71.36
CA LEU A 83 -17.51 -8.17 -70.68
C LEU A 83 -18.40 -7.56 -69.58
N MET A 84 -17.82 -6.91 -68.58
CA MET A 84 -18.58 -6.02 -67.69
C MET A 84 -18.48 -4.57 -68.19
N VAL A 85 -19.57 -3.81 -68.11
CA VAL A 85 -19.60 -2.40 -68.51
C VAL A 85 -18.49 -1.61 -67.81
N GLY A 86 -17.83 -0.72 -68.56
CA GLY A 86 -16.64 -0.03 -68.06
C GLY A 86 -15.33 -0.83 -68.18
N TYR A 87 -15.34 -1.95 -68.91
CA TYR A 87 -14.14 -2.70 -69.26
C TYR A 87 -13.05 -1.81 -69.89
N ALA A 88 -11.79 -2.10 -69.57
CA ALA A 88 -10.66 -1.32 -70.06
C ALA A 88 -10.50 -1.46 -71.59
N THR A 89 -10.03 -0.39 -72.24
CA THR A 89 -9.77 -0.37 -73.69
C THR A 89 -8.85 -1.53 -74.11
N GLY A 90 -9.24 -2.28 -75.15
CA GLY A 90 -8.45 -3.40 -75.70
C GLY A 90 -8.63 -4.75 -75.00
N THR A 91 -9.56 -4.88 -74.05
CA THR A 91 -9.84 -6.16 -73.35
C THR A 91 -10.74 -7.13 -74.12
N GLN A 92 -11.32 -6.73 -75.25
CA GLN A 92 -12.22 -7.55 -76.04
C GLN A 92 -11.47 -8.67 -76.74
N GLU A 93 -12.10 -9.83 -76.78
CA GLU A 93 -11.60 -10.95 -77.55
C GLU A 93 -11.62 -10.63 -79.05
N THR A 94 -10.49 -10.87 -79.73
CA THR A 94 -10.41 -10.83 -81.18
C THR A 94 -10.61 -12.24 -81.73
N LYS A 95 -11.74 -12.49 -82.41
CA LYS A 95 -11.96 -13.76 -83.10
C LYS A 95 -11.26 -13.79 -84.44
N THR A 96 -10.52 -14.86 -84.67
CA THR A 96 -9.93 -15.17 -85.97
C THR A 96 -10.80 -16.21 -86.66
N ILE A 97 -11.27 -15.87 -87.86
CA ILE A 97 -12.15 -16.68 -88.69
C ILE A 97 -11.34 -17.23 -89.86
N THR A 98 -11.43 -18.53 -90.11
CA THR A 98 -10.71 -19.19 -91.21
C THR A 98 -11.67 -19.46 -92.36
N VAL A 99 -11.28 -19.04 -93.57
CA VAL A 99 -12.01 -19.31 -94.81
C VAL A 99 -11.18 -20.29 -95.64
N SER A 100 -11.75 -21.42 -96.00
CA SER A 100 -11.08 -22.46 -96.81
C SER A 100 -11.91 -22.78 -98.04
N ARG A 101 -11.26 -22.83 -99.20
CA ARG A 101 -11.93 -23.15 -100.47
C ARG A 101 -12.17 -24.65 -100.65
N THR A 102 -13.21 -25.01 -101.39
CA THR A 102 -13.49 -26.36 -101.91
C THR A 102 -13.86 -26.28 -103.40
N GLY A 103 -13.44 -27.26 -104.20
CA GLY A 103 -13.70 -27.31 -105.66
C GLY A 103 -12.50 -27.00 -106.57
N THR A 104 -12.76 -26.82 -107.86
CA THR A 104 -11.76 -26.69 -108.94
C THR A 104 -11.78 -25.27 -109.53
N GLY A 105 -10.67 -24.53 -109.42
CA GLY A 105 -10.54 -23.14 -109.87
C GLY A 105 -9.93 -22.22 -108.79
N ASN A 106 -9.75 -20.93 -109.13
CA ASN A 106 -9.34 -19.88 -108.19
C ASN A 106 -10.57 -19.09 -107.74
N LEU A 107 -10.69 -18.82 -106.45
CA LEU A 107 -11.74 -18.01 -105.85
C LEU A 107 -11.18 -16.58 -105.67
N THR A 108 -11.68 -15.62 -106.43
CA THR A 108 -11.14 -14.25 -106.53
C THR A 108 -12.04 -13.22 -105.86
N ASP A 109 -11.46 -12.09 -105.45
CA ASP A 109 -12.18 -10.98 -104.79
C ASP A 109 -12.84 -11.36 -103.45
N LEU A 110 -12.16 -12.23 -102.68
CA LEU A 110 -12.62 -12.67 -101.37
C LEU A 110 -12.58 -11.52 -100.35
N ARG A 111 -13.74 -11.20 -99.76
CA ARG A 111 -13.92 -10.12 -98.78
C ARG A 111 -14.90 -10.51 -97.68
N ALA A 112 -14.80 -9.84 -96.54
CA ALA A 112 -15.74 -10.00 -95.43
C ALA A 112 -16.36 -8.65 -95.06
N ALA A 113 -17.68 -8.60 -94.86
CA ALA A 113 -18.42 -7.38 -94.54
C ALA A 113 -19.33 -7.58 -93.33
N LEU A 114 -19.46 -6.53 -92.50
CA LEU A 114 -20.40 -6.50 -91.39
C LEU A 114 -21.73 -5.89 -91.83
N SER A 115 -22.83 -6.46 -91.36
CA SER A 115 -24.18 -5.96 -91.57
C SER A 115 -25.09 -6.26 -90.36
N GLY A 116 -26.27 -5.65 -90.35
CA GLY A 116 -27.22 -5.73 -89.22
C GLY A 116 -27.13 -4.55 -88.24
N THR A 117 -28.00 -4.56 -87.23
CA THR A 117 -28.21 -3.42 -86.32
C THR A 117 -26.99 -3.08 -85.46
N ASN A 118 -26.17 -4.07 -85.09
CA ASN A 118 -24.95 -3.85 -84.31
C ASN A 118 -23.67 -3.89 -85.15
N ALA A 119 -23.74 -3.75 -86.48
CA ALA A 119 -22.55 -3.80 -87.33
C ALA A 119 -21.50 -2.74 -86.94
N SER A 120 -21.95 -1.54 -86.55
CA SER A 120 -21.07 -0.45 -86.08
C SER A 120 -20.44 -0.70 -84.71
N ASP A 121 -20.86 -1.75 -83.99
CA ASP A 121 -20.34 -2.13 -82.68
C ASP A 121 -19.19 -3.15 -82.79
N PHE A 122 -18.84 -3.57 -84.02
CA PHE A 122 -17.74 -4.49 -84.30
C PHE A 122 -16.76 -3.89 -85.30
N ILE A 123 -15.50 -4.29 -85.15
CA ILE A 123 -14.40 -4.00 -86.07
C ILE A 123 -14.07 -5.28 -86.80
N ILE A 124 -14.05 -5.25 -88.13
CA ILE A 124 -13.64 -6.37 -89.00
C ILE A 124 -12.36 -6.01 -89.76
N ALA A 125 -11.37 -6.89 -89.72
CA ALA A 125 -10.24 -6.85 -90.64
C ALA A 125 -10.56 -7.69 -91.88
N GLN A 126 -10.14 -7.27 -93.07
CA GLN A 126 -10.35 -8.05 -94.30
C GLN A 126 -9.53 -9.34 -94.30
N PRO A 127 -9.93 -10.36 -95.09
CA PRO A 127 -9.13 -11.56 -95.32
C PRO A 127 -7.69 -11.22 -95.75
N ASN A 128 -6.71 -11.93 -95.17
CA ASN A 128 -5.29 -11.73 -95.45
C ASN A 128 -4.96 -11.94 -96.94
N GLU A 129 -5.63 -12.91 -97.57
CA GLU A 129 -5.58 -13.21 -98.99
C GLU A 129 -6.95 -12.98 -99.63
N THR A 130 -6.98 -12.28 -100.77
CA THR A 130 -8.19 -12.01 -101.57
C THR A 130 -8.39 -13.02 -102.70
N ILE A 131 -7.44 -13.93 -102.90
CA ILE A 131 -7.49 -15.00 -103.90
C ILE A 131 -7.12 -16.33 -103.24
N LEU A 132 -8.01 -17.32 -103.31
CA LEU A 132 -7.72 -18.69 -102.87
C LEU A 132 -7.53 -19.62 -104.07
N SER A 133 -6.44 -20.38 -104.08
CA SER A 133 -6.02 -21.26 -105.19
C SER A 133 -5.53 -22.63 -104.68
N SER A 134 -5.13 -23.53 -105.58
CA SER A 134 -4.51 -24.81 -105.18
C SER A 134 -3.23 -24.66 -104.36
N THR A 135 -2.52 -23.54 -104.49
CA THR A 135 -1.31 -23.25 -103.72
C THR A 135 -1.60 -22.45 -102.44
N VAL A 136 -2.73 -21.75 -102.37
CA VAL A 136 -3.20 -20.99 -101.20
C VAL A 136 -4.65 -21.40 -100.88
N PRO A 137 -4.87 -22.53 -100.20
CA PRO A 137 -6.20 -23.12 -100.07
C PRO A 137 -7.09 -22.45 -99.00
N SER A 138 -6.52 -21.62 -98.13
CA SER A 138 -7.23 -20.98 -97.01
C SER A 138 -6.63 -19.63 -96.64
N THR A 139 -7.44 -18.76 -96.04
CA THR A 139 -7.07 -17.45 -95.47
C THR A 139 -7.76 -17.25 -94.13
N THR A 140 -7.36 -16.22 -93.40
CA THR A 140 -8.02 -15.81 -92.16
C THR A 140 -8.35 -14.32 -92.18
N PHE A 141 -9.38 -13.95 -91.43
CA PHE A 141 -9.71 -12.56 -91.10
C PHE A 141 -10.11 -12.46 -89.63
N THR A 142 -10.22 -11.25 -89.08
CA THR A 142 -10.56 -11.08 -87.66
C THR A 142 -11.78 -10.19 -87.46
N VAL A 143 -12.52 -10.46 -86.39
CA VAL A 143 -13.65 -9.66 -85.92
C VAL A 143 -13.59 -9.50 -84.40
N LYS A 144 -13.84 -8.29 -83.90
CA LYS A 144 -13.90 -7.99 -82.45
C LYS A 144 -14.88 -6.87 -82.16
N ALA A 145 -15.39 -6.79 -80.94
CA ALA A 145 -16.26 -5.69 -80.51
C ALA A 145 -15.49 -4.36 -80.30
N HIS A 146 -16.18 -3.23 -80.42
CA HIS A 146 -15.66 -1.89 -80.10
C HIS A 146 -15.39 -1.70 -78.60
N ASP A 147 -14.63 -0.67 -78.25
CA ASP A 147 -14.43 -0.24 -76.86
C ASP A 147 -15.65 0.50 -76.31
N GLY A 148 -15.91 0.35 -75.00
CA GLY A 148 -16.91 1.15 -74.29
C GLY A 148 -18.38 0.85 -74.61
N LEU A 149 -18.71 -0.36 -75.05
CA LEU A 149 -20.10 -0.77 -75.27
C LEU A 149 -20.89 -0.73 -73.94
N ALA A 150 -22.14 -0.25 -74.02
CA ALA A 150 -23.06 -0.25 -72.90
C ALA A 150 -23.52 -1.67 -72.55
N VAL A 151 -24.22 -1.83 -71.43
CA VAL A 151 -24.83 -3.12 -71.05
C VAL A 151 -25.81 -3.57 -72.14
N GLY A 152 -25.62 -4.77 -72.67
CA GLY A 152 -26.43 -5.26 -73.78
C GLY A 152 -25.87 -6.51 -74.45
N THR A 153 -26.65 -7.08 -75.37
CA THR A 153 -26.19 -8.14 -76.27
C THR A 153 -26.15 -7.58 -77.68
N TYR A 154 -24.96 -7.65 -78.30
CA TYR A 154 -24.65 -7.08 -79.59
C TYR A 154 -24.47 -8.20 -80.60
N ASN A 155 -25.27 -8.21 -81.67
CA ASN A 155 -25.21 -9.21 -82.72
C ASN A 155 -24.97 -8.55 -84.08
N ALA A 156 -23.87 -8.91 -84.74
CA ALA A 156 -23.60 -8.49 -86.12
C ALA A 156 -23.53 -9.70 -87.05
N THR A 157 -24.08 -9.55 -88.27
CA THR A 157 -23.94 -10.56 -89.31
C THR A 157 -22.68 -10.27 -90.12
N VAL A 158 -21.81 -11.27 -90.25
CA VAL A 158 -20.64 -11.23 -91.11
C VAL A 158 -20.98 -11.97 -92.39
N THR A 159 -20.84 -11.30 -93.53
CA THR A 159 -21.00 -11.88 -94.87
C THR A 159 -19.63 -12.04 -95.52
N VAL A 160 -19.29 -13.26 -95.92
CA VAL A 160 -18.09 -13.59 -96.70
C VAL A 160 -18.50 -13.80 -98.15
N SER A 161 -17.94 -13.00 -99.06
CA SER A 161 -18.31 -12.97 -100.47
C SER A 161 -17.08 -13.04 -101.37
N ALA A 162 -17.26 -13.57 -102.58
CA ALA A 162 -16.24 -13.65 -103.63
C ALA A 162 -16.89 -13.75 -105.01
N ASP A 163 -16.12 -13.53 -106.07
CA ASP A 163 -16.62 -13.63 -107.45
C ASP A 163 -17.18 -15.03 -107.73
N HIS A 164 -18.38 -15.04 -108.31
CA HIS A 164 -19.09 -16.25 -108.74
C HIS A 164 -19.37 -17.27 -107.60
N MET A 165 -19.22 -16.88 -106.32
CA MET A 165 -19.54 -17.67 -105.14
C MET A 165 -20.92 -17.27 -104.60
N THR A 166 -21.65 -18.19 -103.96
CA THR A 166 -22.79 -17.82 -103.12
C THR A 166 -22.25 -17.33 -101.77
N ASP A 167 -22.63 -16.13 -101.35
CA ASP A 167 -22.21 -15.55 -100.07
C ASP A 167 -22.52 -16.48 -98.90
N GLU A 168 -21.56 -16.61 -97.98
CA GLU A 168 -21.75 -17.29 -96.71
C GLU A 168 -21.91 -16.28 -95.59
N THR A 169 -22.83 -16.53 -94.68
CA THR A 169 -23.13 -15.61 -93.57
C THR A 169 -23.13 -16.32 -92.23
N PHE A 170 -22.60 -15.65 -91.21
CA PHE A 170 -22.66 -16.10 -89.82
C PHE A 170 -22.79 -14.90 -88.88
N THR A 171 -23.19 -15.13 -87.64
CA THR A 171 -23.36 -14.10 -86.61
C THR A 171 -22.18 -14.07 -85.67
N VAL A 172 -21.72 -12.87 -85.31
CA VAL A 172 -20.83 -12.63 -84.17
C VAL A 172 -21.59 -11.95 -83.03
N THR A 173 -21.45 -12.47 -81.81
CA THR A 173 -22.17 -12.01 -80.62
C THR A 173 -21.23 -11.56 -79.50
N GLN A 174 -21.40 -10.34 -79.01
CA GLN A 174 -20.75 -9.80 -77.80
C GLN A 174 -21.80 -9.48 -76.73
N VAL A 175 -21.60 -9.94 -75.50
CA VAL A 175 -22.45 -9.60 -74.35
C VAL A 175 -21.70 -8.69 -73.39
N VAL A 176 -22.35 -7.65 -72.87
CA VAL A 176 -21.84 -6.75 -71.83
C VAL A 176 -22.81 -6.73 -70.64
N TYR A 177 -22.34 -7.08 -69.44
CA TYR A 177 -23.11 -7.13 -68.20
C TYR A 177 -23.00 -5.85 -67.35
N ALA A 178 -23.99 -5.63 -66.47
CA ALA A 178 -23.96 -4.55 -65.49
C ALA A 178 -23.12 -4.91 -64.25
N VAL A 179 -22.73 -3.90 -63.46
CA VAL A 179 -22.03 -4.08 -62.17
C VAL A 179 -22.99 -4.67 -61.13
N GLU A 180 -22.63 -5.77 -60.48
CA GLU A 180 -23.49 -6.46 -59.50
C GLU A 180 -23.63 -5.67 -58.18
N PRO A 181 -24.85 -5.54 -57.61
CA PRO A 181 -25.06 -4.90 -56.32
C PRO A 181 -24.71 -5.80 -55.13
N THR A 182 -24.20 -5.19 -54.05
CA THR A 182 -23.98 -5.87 -52.75
C THR A 182 -25.20 -5.79 -51.82
N MET A 183 -25.10 -6.44 -50.65
CA MET A 183 -26.11 -6.46 -49.58
C MET A 183 -25.45 -6.17 -48.23
N ILE A 184 -26.01 -5.23 -47.46
CA ILE A 184 -25.64 -4.97 -46.06
C ILE A 184 -26.18 -6.10 -45.18
N VAL A 185 -25.30 -6.70 -44.38
CA VAL A 185 -25.59 -7.83 -43.47
C VAL A 185 -25.57 -7.44 -42.00
N SER A 186 -24.92 -6.33 -41.64
CA SER A 186 -24.80 -5.88 -40.26
C SER A 186 -24.78 -4.35 -40.20
N ALA A 187 -25.40 -3.79 -39.17
CA ALA A 187 -25.29 -2.39 -38.79
C ALA A 187 -25.39 -2.27 -37.25
N LEU A 188 -24.36 -1.74 -36.60
CA LEU A 188 -24.24 -1.61 -35.15
C LEU A 188 -24.03 -0.14 -34.78
N SER A 189 -24.90 0.40 -33.92
CA SER A 189 -24.83 1.79 -33.47
C SER A 189 -23.93 1.94 -32.25
N GLY A 190 -23.14 3.01 -32.22
CA GLY A 190 -22.42 3.48 -31.04
C GLY A 190 -22.62 4.97 -30.81
N ASP A 191 -21.78 5.55 -29.93
CA ASP A 191 -21.81 6.98 -29.59
C ASP A 191 -21.31 7.82 -30.77
N GLY A 192 -22.25 8.40 -31.51
CA GLY A 192 -21.97 9.24 -32.68
C GLY A 192 -21.45 8.49 -33.90
N TYR A 193 -21.64 7.17 -33.97
CA TYR A 193 -21.24 6.37 -35.14
C TYR A 193 -22.15 5.16 -35.40
N VAL A 194 -22.06 4.61 -36.62
CA VAL A 194 -22.61 3.30 -36.99
C VAL A 194 -21.56 2.50 -37.76
N ASP A 195 -21.29 1.27 -37.31
CA ASP A 195 -20.46 0.29 -38.03
C ASP A 195 -21.37 -0.54 -38.93
N ILE A 196 -21.12 -0.54 -40.24
CA ILE A 196 -21.87 -1.34 -41.21
C ILE A 196 -20.97 -2.39 -41.89
N THR A 197 -21.56 -3.51 -42.28
CA THR A 197 -20.86 -4.64 -42.94
C THR A 197 -21.72 -5.17 -44.10
N TRP A 198 -21.12 -5.53 -45.23
CA TRP A 198 -21.81 -6.03 -46.42
C TRP A 198 -21.16 -7.27 -47.03
N LYS A 199 -21.82 -7.91 -48.00
CA LYS A 199 -21.31 -9.11 -48.70
C LYS A 199 -20.31 -8.75 -49.80
N SER A 200 -19.29 -9.58 -50.00
CA SER A 200 -18.44 -9.46 -51.18
C SER A 200 -19.18 -9.89 -52.45
N VAL A 201 -19.04 -9.12 -53.52
CA VAL A 201 -19.52 -9.46 -54.88
C VAL A 201 -18.39 -9.45 -55.92
N GLY A 202 -17.13 -9.50 -55.48
CA GLY A 202 -15.96 -9.60 -56.38
C GLY A 202 -15.66 -8.36 -57.22
N MET A 203 -16.19 -7.18 -56.84
CA MET A 203 -16.00 -5.92 -57.56
C MET A 203 -14.75 -5.14 -57.08
N GLU A 204 -14.29 -4.18 -57.88
CA GLU A 204 -13.06 -3.40 -57.64
C GLU A 204 -13.13 -2.52 -56.38
N GLY A 205 -14.33 -2.12 -55.97
CA GLY A 205 -14.56 -1.25 -54.81
C GLY A 205 -16.02 -1.14 -54.40
N TYR A 206 -16.25 -0.39 -53.33
CA TYR A 206 -17.56 -0.08 -52.78
C TYR A 206 -17.63 1.39 -52.36
N LYS A 207 -18.80 2.00 -52.56
CA LYS A 207 -19.14 3.32 -52.04
C LYS A 207 -20.25 3.21 -51.02
N VAL A 208 -20.06 3.85 -49.88
CA VAL A 208 -20.99 3.84 -48.75
C VAL A 208 -21.70 5.18 -48.70
N PHE A 209 -23.02 5.15 -48.57
CA PHE A 209 -23.86 6.33 -48.52
C PHE A 209 -24.63 6.37 -47.21
N GLN A 210 -24.79 7.57 -46.66
CA GLN A 210 -25.65 7.85 -45.52
C GLN A 210 -26.70 8.90 -45.87
N SER A 211 -27.82 8.89 -45.16
CA SER A 211 -28.84 9.94 -45.24
C SER A 211 -29.70 9.97 -43.98
N THR A 212 -30.29 11.11 -43.66
CA THR A 212 -31.37 11.22 -42.66
C THR A 212 -32.76 11.03 -43.27
N VAL A 213 -32.83 10.88 -44.60
CA VAL A 213 -34.07 10.68 -45.37
C VAL A 213 -33.97 9.36 -46.15
N SER A 214 -34.87 8.42 -45.85
CA SER A 214 -34.98 7.13 -46.55
C SER A 214 -35.08 7.31 -48.06
N GLY A 215 -34.36 6.48 -48.83
CA GLY A 215 -34.38 6.46 -50.28
C GLY A 215 -33.67 7.60 -51.00
N SER A 216 -33.13 8.60 -50.28
CA SER A 216 -32.47 9.76 -50.88
C SER A 216 -31.02 9.86 -50.40
N TYR A 217 -30.07 9.71 -51.31
CA TYR A 217 -28.64 9.65 -51.00
C TYR A 217 -27.86 10.67 -51.82
N GLY A 218 -27.02 11.46 -51.13
CA GLY A 218 -26.16 12.47 -51.73
C GLY A 218 -24.82 11.87 -52.22
N SER A 219 -23.72 12.52 -51.86
CA SER A 219 -22.38 11.98 -52.11
C SER A 219 -22.09 10.76 -51.24
N ALA A 220 -21.16 9.92 -51.69
CA ALA A 220 -20.61 8.86 -50.86
C ALA A 220 -19.92 9.45 -49.62
N GLU A 221 -20.20 8.87 -48.47
CA GLU A 221 -19.54 9.17 -47.20
C GLU A 221 -18.15 8.52 -47.15
N ASP A 222 -18.05 7.32 -47.72
CA ASP A 222 -16.81 6.55 -47.76
C ASP A 222 -16.69 5.79 -49.08
N THR A 223 -15.45 5.56 -49.53
CA THR A 223 -15.13 4.78 -50.73
C THR A 223 -13.97 3.86 -50.40
N VAL A 224 -14.21 2.56 -50.49
CA VAL A 224 -13.26 1.52 -50.07
C VAL A 224 -12.96 0.54 -51.21
N GLY A 225 -11.79 -0.08 -51.18
CA GLY A 225 -11.38 -1.06 -52.18
C GLY A 225 -12.14 -2.39 -52.09
N GLY A 226 -12.06 -3.20 -53.15
CA GLY A 226 -12.83 -4.45 -53.32
C GLY A 226 -12.60 -5.55 -52.27
N SER A 227 -11.54 -5.41 -51.45
CA SER A 227 -11.23 -6.30 -50.32
C SER A 227 -11.79 -5.82 -48.98
N VAL A 228 -12.48 -4.68 -48.93
CA VAL A 228 -13.04 -4.08 -47.71
C VAL A 228 -14.56 -4.24 -47.72
N TYR A 229 -15.09 -4.85 -46.65
CA TYR A 229 -16.50 -5.24 -46.56
C TYR A 229 -17.21 -4.61 -45.36
N SER A 230 -16.61 -3.58 -44.77
CA SER A 230 -17.15 -2.84 -43.63
C SER A 230 -16.70 -1.40 -43.66
N SER A 231 -17.52 -0.50 -43.12
CA SER A 231 -17.15 0.90 -42.90
C SER A 231 -17.75 1.41 -41.58
N LYS A 232 -17.00 2.27 -40.91
CA LYS A 232 -17.39 2.94 -39.68
C LYS A 232 -17.77 4.38 -39.99
N ILE A 233 -19.06 4.69 -39.95
CA ILE A 233 -19.56 6.02 -40.24
C ILE A 233 -19.62 6.83 -38.95
N THR A 234 -18.74 7.82 -38.81
CA THR A 234 -18.60 8.66 -37.60
C THR A 234 -19.18 10.05 -37.78
N GLY A 235 -19.32 10.82 -36.70
CA GLY A 235 -19.82 12.20 -36.75
C GLY A 235 -21.35 12.29 -36.80
N LEU A 236 -22.03 11.20 -36.46
CA LEU A 236 -23.49 11.12 -36.43
C LEU A 236 -24.04 11.73 -35.15
N VAL A 237 -25.26 12.25 -35.21
CA VAL A 237 -25.95 12.79 -34.04
C VAL A 237 -26.73 11.69 -33.34
N ASN A 238 -26.43 11.45 -32.06
CA ASN A 238 -27.20 10.49 -31.26
C ASN A 238 -28.68 10.89 -31.16
N GLY A 239 -29.58 9.91 -31.27
CA GLY A 239 -31.03 10.13 -31.30
C GLY A 239 -31.60 10.39 -32.70
N THR A 240 -30.75 10.67 -33.70
CA THR A 240 -31.18 10.88 -35.09
C THR A 240 -31.17 9.56 -35.86
N THR A 241 -32.22 9.28 -36.63
CA THR A 241 -32.25 8.09 -37.51
C THR A 241 -31.46 8.37 -38.78
N TYR A 242 -30.54 7.48 -39.11
CA TYR A 242 -29.78 7.47 -40.36
C TYR A 242 -30.08 6.20 -41.17
N PHE A 243 -30.09 6.33 -42.48
CA PHE A 243 -30.28 5.28 -43.48
C PHE A 243 -28.98 5.08 -44.25
N PHE A 244 -28.60 3.82 -44.48
CA PHE A 244 -27.33 3.44 -45.10
C PHE A 244 -27.57 2.50 -46.29
N VAL A 245 -26.87 2.76 -47.38
CA VAL A 245 -26.76 1.86 -48.54
C VAL A 245 -25.32 1.77 -49.02
N VAL A 246 -24.98 0.67 -49.69
CA VAL A 246 -23.68 0.46 -50.31
C VAL A 246 -23.88 0.17 -51.80
N ARG A 247 -23.03 0.75 -52.65
CA ARG A 247 -22.97 0.44 -54.09
C ARG A 247 -21.60 -0.13 -54.43
N SER A 248 -21.58 -1.18 -55.24
CA SER A 248 -20.34 -1.76 -55.76
C SER A 248 -19.86 -0.98 -56.98
N THR A 249 -18.55 -0.96 -57.24
CA THR A 249 -17.95 -0.18 -58.32
C THR A 249 -17.04 -1.02 -59.22
N HIS A 250 -17.12 -0.80 -60.53
CA HIS A 250 -16.21 -1.37 -61.54
C HIS A 250 -16.01 -0.38 -62.69
N GLY A 251 -14.77 -0.11 -63.10
CA GLY A 251 -14.49 0.79 -64.23
C GLY A 251 -15.06 2.22 -64.05
N GLY A 252 -15.20 2.69 -62.81
CA GLY A 252 -15.82 3.98 -62.48
C GLY A 252 -17.35 4.02 -62.47
N ILE A 253 -18.01 2.89 -62.78
CA ILE A 253 -19.47 2.75 -62.80
C ILE A 253 -19.96 2.11 -61.49
N GLU A 254 -21.11 2.57 -60.99
CA GLU A 254 -21.75 2.06 -59.77
C GLU A 254 -22.87 1.06 -60.08
N SER A 255 -23.03 0.05 -59.22
CA SER A 255 -24.20 -0.83 -59.20
C SER A 255 -25.45 -0.08 -58.72
N GLN A 256 -26.61 -0.75 -58.79
CA GLN A 256 -27.76 -0.34 -57.96
C GLN A 256 -27.39 -0.38 -56.46
N ALA A 257 -28.14 0.37 -55.64
CA ALA A 257 -27.96 0.38 -54.19
C ALA A 257 -28.29 -1.00 -53.58
N SER A 258 -27.57 -1.35 -52.51
CA SER A 258 -27.90 -2.47 -51.64
C SER A 258 -29.28 -2.32 -50.99
N ASN A 259 -29.68 -3.29 -50.16
CA ASN A 259 -30.72 -3.05 -49.17
C ASN A 259 -30.37 -1.84 -48.29
N GLU A 260 -31.39 -1.02 -48.02
CA GLU A 260 -31.31 0.10 -47.09
C GLU A 260 -31.44 -0.41 -45.65
N VAL A 261 -30.55 0.04 -44.77
CA VAL A 261 -30.61 -0.27 -43.34
C VAL A 261 -30.65 1.03 -42.57
N SER A 262 -31.56 1.15 -41.60
CA SER A 262 -31.62 2.30 -40.70
C SER A 262 -31.07 2.01 -39.31
N ARG A 263 -30.38 2.99 -38.70
CA ARG A 263 -29.91 2.95 -37.32
C ARG A 263 -29.99 4.31 -36.66
N ILE A 264 -30.12 4.31 -35.34
CA ILE A 264 -30.08 5.51 -34.51
C ILE A 264 -28.83 5.39 -33.65
N PRO A 265 -27.80 6.24 -33.83
CA PRO A 265 -26.68 6.33 -32.90
C PRO A 265 -27.19 6.68 -31.50
N GLN A 266 -26.61 6.11 -30.46
CA GLN A 266 -27.05 6.29 -29.08
C GLN A 266 -25.83 6.27 -28.15
N VAL A 267 -25.91 7.04 -27.07
CA VAL A 267 -24.98 6.86 -25.94
C VAL A 267 -25.41 5.59 -25.21
N THR A 268 -24.49 4.66 -24.98
CA THR A 268 -24.78 3.46 -24.18
C THR A 268 -24.85 3.84 -22.69
N ALA A 269 -25.86 3.35 -21.97
CA ALA A 269 -25.92 3.48 -20.52
C ALA A 269 -24.66 2.88 -19.87
N PRO A 270 -24.18 3.43 -18.73
CA PRO A 270 -22.99 2.91 -18.06
C PRO A 270 -23.23 1.49 -17.51
N VAL A 271 -22.14 0.77 -17.21
CA VAL A 271 -22.23 -0.49 -16.45
C VAL A 271 -22.57 -0.23 -14.98
N ALA A 272 -23.11 -1.23 -14.28
CA ALA A 272 -23.45 -1.08 -12.87
C ALA A 272 -22.19 -0.80 -12.03
N PRO A 273 -22.24 0.16 -11.08
CA PRO A 273 -21.21 0.30 -10.07
C PRO A 273 -21.25 -0.89 -9.09
N VAL A 274 -20.17 -1.09 -8.36
CA VAL A 274 -20.04 -2.03 -7.24
C VAL A 274 -20.01 -1.21 -5.97
N LEU A 275 -21.01 -1.43 -5.11
CA LEU A 275 -21.06 -0.85 -3.78
C LEU A 275 -20.09 -1.62 -2.88
N GLN A 276 -18.99 -0.96 -2.52
CA GLN A 276 -17.86 -1.57 -1.80
C GLN A 276 -18.11 -1.62 -0.30
N SER A 277 -18.73 -0.60 0.27
CA SER A 277 -19.02 -0.57 1.71
C SER A 277 -20.27 0.27 2.04
N ALA A 278 -20.90 -0.11 3.16
CA ALA A 278 -21.94 0.63 3.85
C ALA A 278 -21.66 0.59 5.36
N VAL A 279 -21.10 1.67 5.91
CA VAL A 279 -20.66 1.74 7.31
C VAL A 279 -21.66 2.53 8.12
N ALA A 280 -22.32 1.89 9.09
CA ALA A 280 -23.29 2.53 9.97
C ALA A 280 -22.63 3.50 10.95
N GLY A 281 -23.28 4.65 11.15
CA GLY A 281 -22.98 5.61 12.21
C GLY A 281 -24.26 6.02 12.95
N ASP A 282 -24.15 7.06 13.79
CA ASP A 282 -25.29 7.62 14.52
C ASP A 282 -26.19 8.43 13.57
N GLY A 283 -27.37 7.88 13.26
CA GLY A 283 -28.33 8.50 12.36
C GLY A 283 -27.88 8.62 10.90
N HIS A 284 -26.81 7.92 10.50
CA HIS A 284 -26.29 7.95 9.13
C HIS A 284 -25.59 6.65 8.71
N VAL A 285 -25.33 6.51 7.40
CA VAL A 285 -24.53 5.42 6.82
C VAL A 285 -23.58 5.98 5.76
N ASN A 286 -22.28 5.74 5.90
CA ASN A 286 -21.28 6.11 4.91
C ASN A 286 -21.15 5.02 3.83
N LEU A 287 -21.41 5.39 2.58
CA LEU A 287 -21.38 4.51 1.42
C LEU A 287 -20.13 4.79 0.57
N ARG A 288 -19.51 3.74 0.02
CA ARG A 288 -18.44 3.85 -0.99
C ARG A 288 -18.62 2.88 -2.14
N TRP A 289 -18.26 3.29 -3.36
CA TRP A 289 -18.36 2.50 -4.58
C TRP A 289 -17.19 2.77 -5.54
N ASN A 290 -17.00 1.91 -6.53
CA ASN A 290 -15.96 2.10 -7.56
C ASN A 290 -16.38 3.10 -8.64
N SER A 291 -15.37 3.64 -9.35
CA SER A 291 -15.61 4.47 -10.55
C SER A 291 -16.09 3.63 -11.73
N VAL A 292 -17.05 4.17 -12.50
CA VAL A 292 -17.64 3.62 -13.72
C VAL A 292 -17.32 4.52 -14.91
N VAL A 293 -16.61 3.99 -15.90
CA VAL A 293 -16.27 4.70 -17.14
C VAL A 293 -17.54 5.09 -17.89
N GLY A 294 -17.59 6.34 -18.38
CA GLY A 294 -18.74 6.86 -19.12
C GLY A 294 -19.91 7.35 -18.24
N SER A 295 -19.81 7.20 -16.91
CA SER A 295 -20.75 7.78 -15.96
C SER A 295 -20.59 9.29 -15.86
N LYS A 296 -21.72 10.03 -15.82
CA LYS A 296 -21.75 11.47 -15.56
C LYS A 296 -22.21 11.78 -14.13
N GLU A 297 -23.02 10.91 -13.54
CA GLU A 297 -23.56 11.04 -12.19
C GLU A 297 -23.81 9.65 -11.56
N TYR A 298 -23.91 9.60 -10.23
CA TYR A 298 -24.38 8.43 -9.50
C TYR A 298 -25.65 8.77 -8.73
N ARG A 299 -26.63 7.87 -8.77
CA ARG A 299 -27.88 7.94 -8.01
C ARG A 299 -27.83 6.94 -6.87
N ILE A 300 -27.92 7.44 -5.65
CA ILE A 300 -27.88 6.67 -4.41
C ILE A 300 -29.30 6.37 -3.99
N TYR A 301 -29.57 5.12 -3.63
CA TYR A 301 -30.87 4.67 -3.15
C TYR A 301 -30.74 4.11 -1.73
N SER A 302 -31.75 4.35 -0.91
CA SER A 302 -31.94 3.69 0.38
C SER A 302 -33.36 3.13 0.48
N SER A 303 -33.53 2.03 1.19
CA SER A 303 -34.84 1.39 1.40
C SER A 303 -34.87 0.63 2.72
N ASN A 304 -36.04 0.47 3.32
CA ASN A 304 -36.23 -0.44 4.45
C ASN A 304 -36.69 -1.84 4.00
N THR A 305 -36.86 -2.05 2.70
CA THR A 305 -37.25 -3.33 2.10
C THR A 305 -36.16 -3.76 1.12
N ASN A 306 -35.60 -4.95 1.34
CA ASN A 306 -34.59 -5.56 0.48
C ASN A 306 -35.07 -5.58 -1.00
N GLY A 307 -34.19 -5.16 -1.91
CA GLY A 307 -34.38 -5.25 -3.35
C GLY A 307 -35.39 -4.26 -3.93
N SER A 308 -35.90 -3.31 -3.13
CA SER A 308 -36.89 -2.33 -3.56
C SER A 308 -36.35 -0.91 -3.47
N TYR A 309 -36.04 -0.29 -4.61
CA TYR A 309 -35.52 1.08 -4.69
C TYR A 309 -36.48 1.97 -5.47
N ASN A 310 -37.09 2.94 -4.79
CA ASN A 310 -38.06 3.87 -5.39
C ASN A 310 -37.35 5.10 -5.94
N ALA A 311 -37.38 6.21 -5.19
CA ALA A 311 -36.71 7.45 -5.52
C ALA A 311 -35.25 7.43 -5.02
N PRO A 312 -34.31 8.06 -5.73
CA PRO A 312 -32.96 8.22 -5.23
C PRO A 312 -32.98 9.11 -3.99
N LEU A 313 -32.23 8.68 -2.97
CA LEU A 313 -31.91 9.46 -1.78
C LEU A 313 -31.10 10.71 -2.16
N ALA A 314 -30.17 10.56 -3.11
CA ALA A 314 -29.35 11.64 -3.62
C ALA A 314 -28.77 11.33 -5.00
N THR A 315 -28.35 12.38 -5.70
CA THR A 315 -27.57 12.30 -6.94
C THR A 315 -26.27 13.07 -6.75
N VAL A 316 -25.14 12.47 -7.09
CA VAL A 316 -23.81 13.07 -7.00
C VAL A 316 -23.09 13.03 -8.35
N SER A 317 -22.11 13.90 -8.58
CA SER A 317 -21.37 13.92 -9.84
C SER A 317 -20.59 12.61 -10.07
N GLY A 318 -20.26 12.30 -11.32
CA GLY A 318 -19.53 11.08 -11.70
C GLY A 318 -18.09 11.01 -11.16
N SER A 319 -17.58 12.09 -10.55
CA SER A 319 -16.30 12.14 -9.86
C SER A 319 -16.40 11.84 -8.36
N VAL A 320 -17.61 11.65 -7.83
CA VAL A 320 -17.87 11.34 -6.42
C VAL A 320 -18.11 9.84 -6.28
N TYR A 321 -17.39 9.22 -5.34
CA TYR A 321 -17.39 7.77 -5.12
C TYR A 321 -17.72 7.39 -3.67
N ALA A 322 -18.22 8.35 -2.91
CA ALA A 322 -18.65 8.18 -1.54
C ALA A 322 -19.83 9.11 -1.23
N TYR A 323 -20.75 8.66 -0.36
CA TYR A 323 -21.88 9.46 0.07
C TYR A 323 -22.24 9.14 1.51
N ASP A 324 -22.52 10.17 2.29
CA ASP A 324 -22.97 10.03 3.67
C ASP A 324 -24.50 10.17 3.74
N ALA A 325 -25.19 9.03 3.91
CA ALA A 325 -26.64 8.97 3.99
C ALA A 325 -27.10 9.35 5.40
N VAL A 326 -27.41 10.62 5.61
CA VAL A 326 -27.82 11.17 6.91
C VAL A 326 -29.34 11.16 7.12
N GLY A 327 -29.79 11.34 8.38
CA GLY A 327 -31.20 11.43 8.74
C GLY A 327 -31.90 10.08 8.85
N LEU A 328 -31.13 9.01 9.02
CA LEU A 328 -31.63 7.65 9.21
C LEU A 328 -32.00 7.41 10.68
N VAL A 329 -32.92 6.47 10.92
CA VAL A 329 -33.35 6.13 12.27
C VAL A 329 -32.46 5.02 12.84
N ASN A 330 -31.88 5.26 14.02
CA ASN A 330 -31.09 4.23 14.70
C ASN A 330 -31.92 2.99 15.06
N GLY A 331 -31.34 1.81 14.91
CA GLY A 331 -31.99 0.51 15.13
C GLY A 331 -32.83 0.01 13.95
N MET A 332 -33.04 0.82 12.90
CA MET A 332 -33.75 0.41 11.69
C MET A 332 -32.76 -0.09 10.63
N THR A 333 -33.07 -1.20 9.96
CA THR A 333 -32.25 -1.70 8.84
C THR A 333 -32.55 -0.93 7.56
N TYR A 334 -31.51 -0.45 6.90
CA TYR A 334 -31.56 0.17 5.59
C TYR A 334 -30.74 -0.63 4.58
N TYR A 335 -31.26 -0.77 3.37
CA TYR A 335 -30.63 -1.40 2.22
C TYR A 335 -30.27 -0.33 1.20
N PHE A 336 -29.05 -0.39 0.68
CA PHE A 336 -28.47 0.62 -0.21
C PHE A 336 -28.06 0.02 -1.55
N ALA A 337 -28.33 0.78 -2.62
CA ALA A 337 -27.85 0.48 -3.95
C ALA A 337 -27.54 1.77 -4.71
N ILE A 338 -26.69 1.66 -5.74
CA ILE A 338 -26.23 2.79 -6.53
C ILE A 338 -26.40 2.48 -8.01
N LYS A 339 -26.83 3.46 -8.79
CA LYS A 339 -26.86 3.41 -10.26
C LYS A 339 -25.93 4.48 -10.82
N ALA A 340 -25.11 4.12 -11.80
CA ALA A 340 -24.37 5.07 -12.61
C ALA A 340 -25.30 5.58 -13.72
N SER A 341 -25.21 6.85 -14.09
CA SER A 341 -26.12 7.47 -15.07
C SER A 341 -25.35 8.35 -16.05
N ASN A 342 -25.77 8.31 -17.30
CA ASN A 342 -25.35 9.22 -18.36
C ASN A 342 -26.55 9.52 -19.29
N PRO A 343 -26.39 10.36 -20.33
CA PRO A 343 -27.49 10.65 -21.27
C PRO A 343 -28.09 9.42 -21.97
N GLY A 344 -27.39 8.28 -22.00
CA GLY A 344 -27.86 6.98 -22.49
C GLY A 344 -28.75 6.20 -21.51
N GLY A 345 -28.92 6.70 -20.28
CA GLY A 345 -29.76 6.11 -19.24
C GLY A 345 -29.00 5.64 -18.00
N ASP A 346 -29.76 5.05 -17.07
CA ASP A 346 -29.22 4.48 -15.84
C ASP A 346 -28.67 3.08 -16.09
N SER A 347 -27.57 2.75 -15.41
CA SER A 347 -27.09 1.38 -15.28
C SER A 347 -28.09 0.51 -14.53
N ALA A 348 -27.87 -0.82 -14.56
CA ALA A 348 -28.42 -1.69 -13.53
C ALA A 348 -27.94 -1.23 -12.13
N ALA A 349 -28.70 -1.60 -11.09
CA ALA A 349 -28.30 -1.33 -9.71
C ALA A 349 -27.01 -2.09 -9.36
N SER A 350 -26.20 -1.52 -8.47
CA SER A 350 -25.08 -2.21 -7.84
C SER A 350 -25.52 -3.45 -7.07
N ASN A 351 -24.56 -4.20 -6.54
CA ASN A 351 -24.85 -5.09 -5.41
C ASN A 351 -25.51 -4.29 -4.26
N GLU A 352 -26.38 -4.95 -3.52
CA GLU A 352 -27.03 -4.39 -2.34
C GLU A 352 -26.16 -4.61 -1.11
N LEU A 353 -26.01 -3.57 -0.28
CA LEU A 353 -25.50 -3.71 1.09
C LEU A 353 -26.52 -3.16 2.07
N SER A 354 -26.62 -3.77 3.25
CA SER A 354 -27.47 -3.29 4.34
C SER A 354 -26.65 -2.76 5.51
N ALA A 355 -27.16 -1.73 6.18
CA ALA A 355 -26.60 -1.22 7.41
C ALA A 355 -27.70 -0.83 8.41
N VAL A 356 -27.41 -0.95 9.70
CA VAL A 356 -28.29 -0.52 10.80
C VAL A 356 -27.61 0.64 11.51
N PRO A 357 -28.03 1.90 11.27
CA PRO A 357 -27.56 3.05 12.03
C PRO A 357 -27.76 2.78 13.52
N GLN A 358 -26.81 3.19 14.34
CA GLN A 358 -26.84 2.92 15.78
C GLN A 358 -26.08 3.98 16.53
N VAL A 359 -26.55 4.30 17.74
CA VAL A 359 -25.78 5.12 18.68
C VAL A 359 -24.59 4.27 19.10
N ALA A 360 -23.37 4.82 19.01
CA ALA A 360 -22.20 4.13 19.52
C ALA A 360 -22.31 4.03 21.06
N SER A 361 -21.94 2.89 21.64
CA SER A 361 -21.80 2.79 23.10
C SER A 361 -20.77 3.82 23.58
N PRO A 362 -20.91 4.39 24.80
CA PRO A 362 -20.00 5.43 25.26
C PRO A 362 -18.58 4.89 25.42
N SER A 363 -17.60 5.80 25.40
CA SER A 363 -16.22 5.49 25.76
C SER A 363 -16.13 4.98 27.21
N VAL A 364 -15.04 4.27 27.51
CA VAL A 364 -14.80 3.69 28.84
C VAL A 364 -14.50 4.79 29.86
N PRO A 365 -15.24 4.89 30.98
CA PRO A 365 -14.89 5.80 32.06
C PRO A 365 -13.65 5.29 32.82
N SER A 366 -12.91 6.19 33.48
CA SER A 366 -11.77 5.83 34.31
C SER A 366 -12.02 6.20 35.76
N ILE A 367 -11.92 5.24 36.69
CA ILE A 367 -11.96 5.53 38.13
C ILE A 367 -10.65 6.18 38.52
N SER A 368 -10.70 7.46 38.89
CA SER A 368 -9.55 8.26 39.30
C SER A 368 -9.24 8.11 40.79
N SER A 369 -10.23 7.73 41.61
CA SER A 369 -10.02 7.54 43.04
C SER A 369 -11.05 6.58 43.66
N ALA A 370 -10.59 5.75 44.59
CA ALA A 370 -11.41 4.98 45.51
C ALA A 370 -10.97 5.26 46.95
N ALA A 371 -11.59 6.27 47.58
CA ALA A 371 -11.21 6.72 48.92
C ALA A 371 -11.95 5.91 49.99
N ALA A 372 -11.20 5.15 50.80
CA ALA A 372 -11.74 4.39 51.93
C ALA A 372 -12.19 5.31 53.07
N GLY A 373 -13.39 5.07 53.59
CA GLY A 373 -13.91 5.67 54.81
C GLY A 373 -14.41 4.61 55.79
N ASN A 374 -15.15 5.03 56.83
CA ASN A 374 -15.76 4.10 57.77
C ASN A 374 -16.98 3.43 57.13
N ARG A 375 -16.87 2.13 56.82
CA ARG A 375 -17.93 1.31 56.20
C ARG A 375 -18.43 1.82 54.85
N GLN A 376 -17.59 2.59 54.15
CA GLN A 376 -17.91 3.14 52.84
C GLN A 376 -16.65 3.38 52.01
N VAL A 377 -16.84 3.47 50.69
CA VAL A 377 -15.81 3.90 49.74
C VAL A 377 -16.39 4.98 48.85
N ARG A 378 -15.73 6.13 48.74
CA ARG A 378 -16.10 7.17 47.79
C ARG A 378 -15.33 6.97 46.49
N LEU A 379 -16.06 6.58 45.44
CA LEU A 379 -15.53 6.46 44.09
C LEU A 379 -15.63 7.81 43.39
N THR A 380 -14.60 8.17 42.63
CA THR A 380 -14.61 9.30 41.68
C THR A 380 -14.07 8.80 40.34
N TRP A 381 -14.70 9.20 39.25
CA TRP A 381 -14.33 8.78 37.89
C TRP A 381 -14.40 9.94 36.90
N THR A 382 -13.79 9.76 35.74
CA THR A 382 -13.85 10.73 34.65
C THR A 382 -15.16 10.63 33.87
N GLY A 383 -15.72 11.79 33.52
CA GLY A 383 -16.88 11.85 32.66
C GLY A 383 -16.55 11.46 31.22
N VAL A 384 -17.45 10.73 30.56
CA VAL A 384 -17.35 10.40 29.12
C VAL A 384 -18.52 11.01 28.36
N ALA A 385 -18.24 11.57 27.18
CA ALA A 385 -19.26 12.18 26.34
C ALA A 385 -20.23 11.12 25.77
N GLY A 386 -21.47 11.52 25.49
CA GLY A 386 -22.48 10.65 24.86
C GLY A 386 -23.09 9.60 25.79
N THR A 387 -22.72 9.59 27.08
CA THR A 387 -23.35 8.74 28.09
C THR A 387 -24.61 9.36 28.67
N THR A 388 -25.57 8.50 29.01
CA THR A 388 -26.78 8.87 29.76
C THR A 388 -26.67 8.54 31.25
N GLY A 389 -25.72 7.67 31.63
CA GLY A 389 -25.52 7.24 33.02
C GLY A 389 -24.22 6.48 33.26
N TYR A 390 -23.95 6.18 34.54
CA TYR A 390 -22.86 5.30 34.95
C TYR A 390 -23.39 4.19 35.84
N LYS A 391 -23.13 2.95 35.45
CA LYS A 391 -23.41 1.74 36.22
C LYS A 391 -22.21 1.40 37.09
N ILE A 392 -22.41 1.33 38.39
CA ILE A 392 -21.37 0.99 39.38
C ILE A 392 -21.53 -0.47 39.77
N TYR A 393 -20.42 -1.19 39.84
CA TYR A 393 -20.37 -2.57 40.30
C TYR A 393 -19.37 -2.68 41.45
N LYS A 394 -19.64 -3.60 42.38
CA LYS A 394 -18.75 -3.91 43.50
C LYS A 394 -18.59 -5.42 43.66
N SER A 395 -17.44 -5.84 44.17
CA SER A 395 -17.14 -7.23 44.50
C SER A 395 -16.14 -7.33 45.63
N THR A 396 -16.09 -8.46 46.33
CA THR A 396 -15.01 -8.82 47.26
C THR A 396 -13.95 -9.70 46.61
N VAL A 397 -14.14 -10.06 45.33
CA VAL A 397 -13.22 -10.87 44.54
C VAL A 397 -12.86 -10.10 43.27
N ALA A 398 -11.56 -9.86 43.07
CA ALA A 398 -11.02 -9.17 41.90
C ALA A 398 -11.54 -9.78 40.59
N GLY A 399 -11.84 -8.94 39.60
CA GLY A 399 -12.25 -9.35 38.25
C GLY A 399 -13.66 -9.96 38.14
N THR A 400 -14.41 -10.12 39.22
CA THR A 400 -15.74 -10.77 39.20
C THR A 400 -16.84 -9.80 39.57
N TYR A 401 -17.71 -9.44 38.63
CA TYR A 401 -18.79 -8.47 38.83
C TYR A 401 -20.13 -9.02 38.33
N ALA A 402 -20.85 -9.71 39.21
CA ALA A 402 -22.07 -10.42 38.84
C ALA A 402 -23.33 -9.54 38.80
N ALA A 403 -23.39 -8.48 39.62
CA ALA A 403 -24.57 -7.65 39.75
C ALA A 403 -24.23 -6.15 39.80
N GLU A 404 -25.06 -5.35 39.12
CA GLU A 404 -25.03 -3.89 39.24
C GLU A 404 -25.34 -3.48 40.68
N THR A 405 -24.52 -2.58 41.23
CA THR A 405 -24.76 -2.00 42.55
C THR A 405 -25.77 -0.86 42.46
N THR A 406 -25.58 0.04 41.49
CA THR A 406 -26.49 1.14 41.19
C THR A 406 -26.16 1.78 39.85
N THR A 407 -27.06 2.63 39.36
CA THR A 407 -26.84 3.55 38.24
C THR A 407 -27.02 5.00 38.69
N VAL A 408 -26.12 5.88 38.28
CA VAL A 408 -26.25 7.34 38.46
C VAL A 408 -26.35 8.05 37.10
N SER A 409 -26.85 9.29 37.08
CA SER A 409 -26.98 10.06 35.83
C SER A 409 -25.62 10.37 35.20
N GLY A 410 -25.61 10.61 33.88
CA GLY A 410 -24.37 10.88 33.12
C GLY A 410 -23.62 12.15 33.56
N SER A 411 -24.27 13.02 34.34
CA SER A 411 -23.69 14.22 34.96
C SER A 411 -23.04 13.98 36.33
N VAL A 412 -23.15 12.76 36.88
CA VAL A 412 -22.57 12.39 38.18
C VAL A 412 -21.25 11.66 37.97
N TYR A 413 -20.19 12.17 38.61
CA TYR A 413 -18.82 11.68 38.45
C TYR A 413 -18.21 11.14 39.75
N SER A 414 -19.04 10.99 40.79
CA SER A 414 -18.63 10.40 42.06
C SER A 414 -19.81 9.72 42.72
N TYR A 415 -19.57 8.60 43.41
CA TYR A 415 -20.57 7.90 44.18
C TYR A 415 -19.97 7.31 45.45
N GLU A 416 -20.66 7.49 46.55
CA GLU A 416 -20.30 6.89 47.84
C GLU A 416 -21.01 5.54 47.96
N VAL A 417 -20.23 4.46 47.97
CA VAL A 417 -20.74 3.10 48.13
C VAL A 417 -20.84 2.80 49.63
N PRO A 418 -22.06 2.71 50.21
CA PRO A 418 -22.22 2.53 51.64
C PRO A 418 -22.30 1.05 52.04
N GLY A 419 -22.34 0.79 53.35
CA GLY A 419 -22.67 -0.52 53.92
C GLY A 419 -21.57 -1.57 53.76
N LEU A 420 -20.31 -1.13 53.64
CA LEU A 420 -19.15 -2.00 53.54
C LEU A 420 -18.65 -2.42 54.93
N ILE A 421 -17.83 -3.47 54.98
CA ILE A 421 -17.21 -3.97 56.22
C ILE A 421 -15.77 -3.44 56.31
N ASN A 422 -15.41 -2.83 57.44
CA ASN A 422 -14.03 -2.36 57.64
C ASN A 422 -13.06 -3.55 57.66
N GLY A 423 -11.89 -3.38 57.04
CA GLY A 423 -10.88 -4.43 56.87
C GLY A 423 -11.17 -5.42 55.73
N THR A 424 -12.33 -5.33 55.07
CA THR A 424 -12.62 -6.14 53.87
C THR A 424 -12.29 -5.34 52.61
N THR A 425 -11.40 -5.86 51.75
CA THR A 425 -11.10 -5.22 50.47
C THR A 425 -12.27 -5.41 49.50
N TYR A 426 -12.72 -4.30 48.90
CA TYR A 426 -13.71 -4.31 47.83
C TYR A 426 -13.07 -3.81 46.53
N TYR A 427 -13.50 -4.41 45.43
CA TYR A 427 -13.13 -4.07 44.06
C TYR A 427 -14.32 -3.44 43.36
N PHE A 428 -14.07 -2.44 42.54
CA PHE A 428 -15.08 -1.62 41.88
C PHE A 428 -14.74 -1.41 40.40
N ILE A 429 -15.77 -1.47 39.56
CA ILE A 429 -15.73 -1.00 38.18
C ILE A 429 -16.92 -0.08 37.92
N VAL A 430 -16.77 0.82 36.96
CA VAL A 430 -17.83 1.68 36.44
C VAL A 430 -17.95 1.45 34.94
N LYS A 431 -19.18 1.38 34.43
CA LYS A 431 -19.49 1.36 33.00
C LYS A 431 -20.34 2.57 32.65
N ALA A 432 -20.00 3.29 31.60
CA ALA A 432 -20.87 4.31 31.03
C ALA A 432 -21.97 3.63 30.19
N THR A 433 -23.15 4.22 30.09
CA THR A 433 -24.28 3.61 29.39
C THR A 433 -25.09 4.61 28.57
N ASN A 434 -25.50 4.23 27.37
CA ASN A 434 -26.45 4.96 26.53
C ASN A 434 -27.33 3.97 25.74
N PRO A 435 -28.29 4.44 24.90
CA PRO A 435 -29.10 3.54 24.08
C PRO A 435 -28.33 2.62 23.12
N GLY A 436 -27.06 2.95 22.83
CA GLY A 436 -26.11 2.13 22.08
C GLY A 436 -25.44 1.02 22.90
N GLY A 437 -25.73 0.91 24.19
CA GLY A 437 -25.21 -0.12 25.10
C GLY A 437 -24.25 0.41 26.16
N ASP A 438 -23.73 -0.51 26.96
CA ASP A 438 -22.74 -0.22 28.00
C ASP A 438 -21.33 -0.15 27.39
N SER A 439 -20.51 0.77 27.89
CA SER A 439 -19.08 0.76 27.62
C SER A 439 -18.43 -0.52 28.17
N ALA A 440 -17.19 -0.81 27.75
CA ALA A 440 -16.35 -1.72 28.51
C ALA A 440 -16.17 -1.21 29.95
N ALA A 441 -15.79 -2.11 30.85
CA ALA A 441 -15.52 -1.78 32.25
C ALA A 441 -14.35 -0.78 32.35
N SER A 442 -14.45 0.16 33.29
CA SER A 442 -13.31 0.98 33.71
C SER A 442 -12.14 0.12 34.17
N ASN A 443 -11.01 0.77 34.46
CA ASN A 443 -10.03 0.18 35.35
C ASN A 443 -10.70 -0.30 36.65
N GLU A 444 -10.22 -1.43 37.16
CA GLU A 444 -10.62 -1.93 38.47
C GLU A 444 -9.92 -1.10 39.55
N ALA A 445 -10.71 -0.49 40.43
CA ALA A 445 -10.20 0.18 41.61
C ALA A 445 -10.54 -0.64 42.84
N SER A 446 -9.66 -0.66 43.84
CA SER A 446 -9.95 -1.32 45.11
C SER A 446 -9.71 -0.40 46.29
N ALA A 447 -10.46 -0.64 47.36
CA ALA A 447 -10.28 0.05 48.63
C ALA A 447 -10.72 -0.84 49.78
N THR A 448 -10.04 -0.71 50.91
CA THR A 448 -10.35 -1.40 52.16
C THR A 448 -10.87 -0.35 53.15
N PRO A 449 -12.19 -0.29 53.39
CA PRO A 449 -12.78 0.61 54.39
C PRO A 449 -12.08 0.43 55.75
N LYS A 450 -11.88 1.53 56.47
CA LYS A 450 -11.21 1.52 57.78
C LYS A 450 -11.68 2.69 58.64
N THR A 451 -11.51 2.55 59.94
CA THR A 451 -11.73 3.60 60.94
C THR A 451 -10.69 3.48 62.06
N VAL A 452 -10.67 4.43 63.00
CA VAL A 452 -9.75 4.40 64.15
C VAL A 452 -10.04 3.17 65.02
N PRO A 453 -9.07 2.64 65.79
CA PRO A 453 -9.32 1.51 66.68
C PRO A 453 -10.30 1.88 67.79
N ALA A 454 -10.87 0.88 68.46
CA ALA A 454 -11.52 1.12 69.75
C ALA A 454 -10.49 1.55 70.83
N ALA A 455 -10.94 2.14 71.93
CA ALA A 455 -10.03 2.55 73.01
C ALA A 455 -9.39 1.32 73.71
N PRO A 456 -8.09 1.38 74.09
CA PRO A 456 -7.47 0.38 74.96
C PRO A 456 -8.23 0.20 76.29
N THR A 457 -8.18 -1.01 76.84
CA THR A 457 -8.86 -1.36 78.11
C THR A 457 -7.86 -1.91 79.13
N GLY A 458 -8.28 -2.13 80.39
CA GLY A 458 -7.44 -2.73 81.42
C GLY A 458 -6.15 -1.96 81.72
N VAL A 459 -6.22 -0.62 81.73
CA VAL A 459 -5.05 0.22 81.97
C VAL A 459 -4.68 0.18 83.45
N GLU A 460 -3.52 -0.40 83.76
CA GLU A 460 -2.96 -0.52 85.10
C GLU A 460 -1.56 0.10 85.13
N ALA A 461 -1.21 0.79 86.21
CA ALA A 461 0.08 1.43 86.38
C ALA A 461 0.78 0.92 87.66
N SER A 462 2.08 0.67 87.56
CA SER A 462 2.96 0.33 88.68
C SER A 462 4.10 1.35 88.79
N GLY A 463 4.31 1.90 89.98
CA GLY A 463 5.31 2.94 90.23
C GLY A 463 6.65 2.41 90.70
N GLY A 464 7.73 3.04 90.23
CA GLY A 464 9.09 2.86 90.71
C GLY A 464 9.73 4.16 91.17
N ASN A 465 11.06 4.19 91.27
CA ASN A 465 11.81 5.42 91.58
C ASN A 465 11.90 6.31 90.33
N THR A 466 11.22 7.46 90.34
CA THR A 466 11.12 8.42 89.23
C THR A 466 10.55 7.86 87.91
N HIS A 467 9.87 6.72 87.94
CA HIS A 467 9.24 6.12 86.76
C HIS A 467 7.93 5.39 87.11
N ALA A 468 7.12 5.10 86.11
CA ALA A 468 5.95 4.24 86.21
C ALA A 468 5.81 3.40 84.94
N THR A 469 5.45 2.12 85.09
CA THR A 469 5.16 1.20 83.99
C THR A 469 3.65 1.04 83.86
N VAL A 470 3.12 1.35 82.68
CA VAL A 470 1.69 1.34 82.35
C VAL A 470 1.40 0.16 81.44
N SER A 471 0.69 -0.83 81.95
CA SER A 471 0.19 -1.98 81.21
C SER A 471 -1.26 -1.76 80.78
N PHE A 472 -1.63 -2.25 79.61
CA PHE A 472 -2.99 -2.17 79.06
C PHE A 472 -3.25 -3.33 78.10
N ILE A 473 -4.53 -3.55 77.78
CA ILE A 473 -5.02 -4.53 76.81
C ILE A 473 -5.34 -3.80 75.50
N ALA A 474 -4.75 -4.29 74.40
CA ALA A 474 -5.04 -3.81 73.06
C ALA A 474 -6.53 -3.99 72.72
N PRO A 475 -7.18 -3.04 72.02
CA PRO A 475 -8.56 -3.18 71.60
C PRO A 475 -8.72 -4.35 70.61
N ALA A 476 -9.77 -5.16 70.78
CA ALA A 476 -10.08 -6.27 69.87
C ALA A 476 -10.57 -5.79 68.50
N ASP A 477 -11.29 -4.65 68.47
CA ASP A 477 -11.66 -3.97 67.24
C ASP A 477 -10.58 -2.94 66.88
N ASN A 478 -9.77 -3.29 65.87
CA ASN A 478 -8.72 -2.42 65.34
C ASN A 478 -9.24 -1.44 64.27
N GLY A 479 -10.55 -1.38 64.03
CA GLY A 479 -11.16 -0.52 63.02
C GLY A 479 -10.91 -0.95 61.58
N GLY A 480 -10.44 -2.18 61.35
CA GLY A 480 -10.12 -2.71 60.02
C GLY A 480 -8.74 -2.35 59.48
N SER A 481 -7.87 -1.77 60.32
CA SER A 481 -6.44 -1.53 60.03
C SER A 481 -5.62 -1.96 61.23
N GLU A 482 -4.41 -2.50 60.98
CA GLU A 482 -3.50 -2.88 62.06
C GLU A 482 -3.14 -1.69 62.97
N ILE A 483 -3.07 -1.95 64.28
CA ILE A 483 -2.65 -0.98 65.29
C ILE A 483 -1.13 -0.85 65.20
N THR A 484 -0.65 0.34 64.84
CA THR A 484 0.78 0.64 64.65
C THR A 484 1.43 1.20 65.91
N GLY A 485 0.64 1.60 66.91
CA GLY A 485 1.17 2.05 68.19
C GLY A 485 0.11 2.55 69.16
N TYR A 486 0.57 3.15 70.24
CA TYR A 486 -0.23 3.68 71.33
C TYR A 486 0.33 5.02 71.80
N GLU A 487 -0.57 5.94 72.15
CA GLU A 487 -0.24 7.22 72.78
C GLU A 487 -0.70 7.16 74.23
N ALA A 488 0.22 7.28 75.18
CA ALA A 488 -0.08 7.31 76.60
C ALA A 488 0.21 8.71 77.17
N ILE A 489 -0.64 9.17 78.10
CA ILE A 489 -0.48 10.45 78.79
C ILE A 489 -0.55 10.26 80.30
N ALA A 490 0.37 10.90 81.03
CA ALA A 490 0.39 10.96 82.49
C ALA A 490 -0.21 12.29 83.00
N LEU A 491 -1.06 12.21 84.02
CA LEU A 491 -1.76 13.33 84.65
C LEU A 491 -1.56 13.30 86.18
N PRO A 492 -1.25 14.43 86.84
CA PRO A 492 -1.06 15.78 86.29
C PRO A 492 0.27 15.94 85.55
N GLY A 493 0.38 16.96 84.69
CA GLY A 493 1.63 17.31 83.98
C GLY A 493 1.62 17.07 82.46
N ASN A 494 0.58 16.44 81.90
CA ASN A 494 0.41 16.20 80.47
C ASN A 494 1.65 15.61 79.78
N ILE A 495 2.34 14.71 80.47
CA ILE A 495 3.53 14.06 79.93
C ILE A 495 3.05 12.98 78.97
N SER A 496 3.34 13.12 77.68
CA SER A 496 2.89 12.18 76.64
C SER A 496 4.06 11.33 76.13
N LEU A 497 3.81 10.04 75.93
CA LEU A 497 4.74 9.08 75.32
C LEU A 497 4.02 8.24 74.27
N SER A 498 4.77 7.80 73.26
CA SER A 498 4.30 6.83 72.29
C SER A 498 5.03 5.50 72.49
N GLY A 499 4.33 4.38 72.27
CA GLY A 499 4.90 3.04 72.31
C GLY A 499 4.23 2.12 71.29
N THR A 500 4.89 1.03 70.89
CA THR A 500 4.35 0.07 69.92
C THR A 500 3.62 -1.10 70.56
N SER A 501 3.78 -1.30 71.88
CA SER A 501 3.17 -2.39 72.63
C SER A 501 2.98 -2.04 74.11
N SER A 502 2.21 -2.87 74.79
CA SER A 502 2.03 -2.85 76.24
C SER A 502 3.09 -3.74 76.91
N PRO A 503 3.78 -3.29 77.98
CA PRO A 503 3.59 -2.02 78.70
C PRO A 503 4.43 -0.84 78.16
N ILE A 504 4.02 0.39 78.51
CA ILE A 504 4.78 1.64 78.26
C ILE A 504 5.39 2.14 79.58
N THR A 505 6.69 2.45 79.59
CA THR A 505 7.38 2.97 80.78
C THR A 505 7.62 4.47 80.69
N PHE A 506 7.02 5.22 81.62
CA PHE A 506 7.27 6.65 81.84
C PHE A 506 8.48 6.86 82.74
N THR A 507 9.49 7.60 82.29
CA THR A 507 10.67 7.96 83.08
C THR A 507 10.70 9.45 83.37
N GLY A 508 11.38 9.87 84.46
CA GLY A 508 11.50 11.29 84.83
C GLY A 508 10.27 11.84 85.56
N LEU A 509 9.44 10.97 86.14
CA LEU A 509 8.32 11.37 86.99
C LEU A 509 8.82 11.88 88.35
N SER A 510 8.11 12.85 88.93
CA SER A 510 8.47 13.40 90.23
C SER A 510 8.05 12.44 91.36
N ASN A 511 9.02 12.00 92.16
CA ASN A 511 8.73 11.24 93.37
C ASN A 511 7.84 12.05 94.32
N GLY A 512 6.88 11.39 94.95
CA GLY A 512 5.89 12.02 95.85
C GLY A 512 4.70 12.70 95.15
N THR A 513 4.70 12.77 93.81
CA THR A 513 3.53 13.22 93.03
C THR A 513 2.70 12.02 92.59
N THR A 514 1.39 12.06 92.81
CA THR A 514 0.46 11.00 92.35
C THR A 514 0.07 11.22 90.91
N TYR A 515 0.24 10.19 90.07
CA TYR A 515 -0.11 10.20 88.65
C TYR A 515 -1.21 9.18 88.33
N THR A 516 -2.02 9.49 87.31
CA THR A 516 -2.90 8.58 86.59
C THR A 516 -2.55 8.60 85.11
N PHE A 517 -2.83 7.51 84.39
CA PHE A 517 -2.43 7.35 82.98
C PHE A 517 -3.63 7.03 82.09
N LYS A 518 -3.68 7.59 80.89
CA LYS A 518 -4.64 7.23 79.84
C LYS A 518 -3.90 6.81 78.58
N VAL A 519 -4.46 5.87 77.82
CA VAL A 519 -3.85 5.32 76.60
C VAL A 519 -4.84 5.41 75.43
N LYS A 520 -4.35 5.75 74.24
CA LYS A 520 -5.06 5.66 72.96
C LYS A 520 -4.35 4.64 72.07
N ALA A 521 -5.08 3.86 71.29
CA ALA A 521 -4.52 3.02 70.22
C ALA A 521 -4.47 3.82 68.92
N VAL A 522 -3.45 3.60 68.09
CA VAL A 522 -3.23 4.31 66.83
C VAL A 522 -3.13 3.30 65.70
N ASN A 523 -3.92 3.51 64.65
CA ASN A 523 -3.76 2.81 63.37
C ASN A 523 -3.62 3.82 62.22
N SER A 524 -3.58 3.33 60.99
CA SER A 524 -3.47 4.17 59.79
C SER A 524 -4.67 5.11 59.51
N ALA A 525 -5.76 5.01 60.27
CA ALA A 525 -6.90 5.94 60.23
C ALA A 525 -6.83 7.02 61.32
N GLY A 526 -5.94 6.88 62.30
CA GLY A 526 -5.71 7.83 63.39
C GLY A 526 -5.79 7.21 64.79
N SER A 527 -5.84 8.08 65.81
CA SER A 527 -5.92 7.69 67.22
C SER A 527 -7.36 7.39 67.66
N SER A 528 -7.52 6.36 68.49
CA SER A 528 -8.77 6.03 69.17
C SER A 528 -9.19 7.12 70.16
N GLU A 529 -10.41 6.98 70.69
CA GLU A 529 -10.77 7.61 71.95
C GLU A 529 -9.82 7.21 73.10
N SER A 530 -9.70 8.06 74.11
CA SER A 530 -8.89 7.75 75.30
C SER A 530 -9.51 6.64 76.13
N SER A 531 -8.66 5.76 76.66
CA SER A 531 -9.04 4.79 77.69
C SER A 531 -9.59 5.49 78.95
N ALA A 532 -10.24 4.69 79.80
CA ALA A 532 -10.39 5.05 81.21
C ALA A 532 -9.00 5.30 81.85
N ALA A 533 -8.96 6.14 82.88
CA ALA A 533 -7.72 6.39 83.62
C ALA A 533 -7.31 5.13 84.40
N SER A 534 -5.99 4.91 84.50
CA SER A 534 -5.40 3.86 85.35
C SER A 534 -5.69 4.10 86.84
N ASN A 535 -5.31 3.13 87.67
CA ASN A 535 -5.11 3.38 89.10
C ASN A 535 -4.08 4.50 89.35
N GLU A 536 -4.18 5.11 90.54
CA GLU A 536 -3.22 6.12 91.02
C GLU A 536 -1.88 5.48 91.40
N VAL A 537 -0.79 6.15 91.05
CA VAL A 537 0.58 5.72 91.36
C VAL A 537 1.40 6.90 91.85
N THR A 538 2.09 6.75 92.98
CA THR A 538 3.04 7.74 93.52
C THR A 538 4.47 7.17 93.45
N PRO A 539 5.32 7.60 92.49
CA PRO A 539 6.73 7.20 92.45
C PRO A 539 7.47 7.56 93.75
N ARG A 540 8.36 6.68 94.23
CA ARG A 540 9.14 6.86 95.47
C ARG A 540 10.56 6.32 95.33
N SER A 541 11.52 6.96 95.98
CA SER A 541 12.91 6.49 96.02
C SER A 541 13.09 5.34 97.01
N PHE A 542 13.74 4.26 96.58
CA PHE A 542 14.23 3.21 97.47
C PHE A 542 15.64 3.57 97.95
N SER A 543 15.89 3.58 99.27
CA SER A 543 17.24 3.68 99.82
C SER A 543 17.85 2.27 99.91
N ASN A 544 18.93 1.99 99.17
CA ASN A 544 20.06 1.17 99.64
C ASN A 544 21.25 1.17 98.67
N ASN A 545 22.43 1.27 99.30
CA ASN A 545 23.84 1.28 98.85
C ASN A 545 24.26 0.54 97.57
N GLY A 546 25.21 1.15 96.85
CA GLY A 546 26.38 0.41 96.31
C GLY A 546 26.69 0.50 94.81
N ASN A 547 27.51 1.50 94.44
CA ASN A 547 28.58 1.47 93.42
C ASN A 547 28.27 1.38 91.91
N SER A 548 28.56 2.51 91.23
CA SER A 548 29.20 2.74 89.92
C SER A 548 28.79 1.97 88.65
N GLY A 549 28.39 2.74 87.62
CA GLY A 549 28.78 2.45 86.22
C GLY A 549 27.79 2.84 85.11
N SER A 550 28.11 3.94 84.40
CA SER A 550 27.86 4.18 82.97
C SER A 550 26.42 4.43 82.46
N SER A 551 26.29 5.60 81.81
CA SER A 551 25.18 6.06 80.97
C SER A 551 25.12 5.30 79.63
N GLY A 552 24.03 4.59 79.36
CA GLY A 552 23.73 4.01 78.04
C GLY A 552 22.87 4.95 77.19
N ALA A 553 23.41 5.41 76.06
CA ALA A 553 22.67 6.07 74.98
C ALA A 553 21.66 5.10 74.35
N ALA A 554 20.54 5.64 73.84
CA ALA A 554 19.50 4.89 73.13
C ALA A 554 20.10 4.04 72.00
N ALA A 555 19.80 2.74 72.00
CA ALA A 555 20.38 1.77 71.09
C ALA A 555 19.88 1.98 69.64
N GLN A 556 20.80 2.32 68.75
CA GLN A 556 20.69 2.10 67.30
C GLN A 556 20.68 0.58 67.03
N LEU A 557 19.71 0.10 66.25
CA LEU A 557 19.77 -1.24 65.66
C LEU A 557 20.85 -1.26 64.58
N THR A 558 22.05 -1.72 64.92
CA THR A 558 23.12 -1.99 63.97
C THR A 558 23.09 -3.47 63.60
N THR A 559 22.98 -3.77 62.31
CA THR A 559 23.02 -5.14 61.79
C THR A 559 24.21 -5.28 60.85
N GLY A 560 25.04 -6.30 61.03
CA GLY A 560 26.13 -6.59 60.09
C GLY A 560 25.58 -6.97 58.72
N VAL A 561 26.17 -6.47 57.65
CA VAL A 561 25.77 -6.73 56.26
C VAL A 561 26.85 -7.57 55.59
N ASP A 562 26.42 -8.67 55.00
CA ASP A 562 27.26 -9.53 54.20
C ASP A 562 27.34 -9.01 52.77
N VAL A 563 28.54 -8.61 52.35
CA VAL A 563 28.84 -8.11 51.01
C VAL A 563 29.41 -9.25 50.19
N LEU A 564 28.98 -9.40 48.94
CA LEU A 564 29.47 -10.47 48.06
C LEU A 564 30.52 -9.92 47.11
N PHE A 565 31.72 -10.49 47.13
CA PHE A 565 32.80 -10.23 46.16
C PHE A 565 32.84 -11.38 45.16
N ASN A 566 32.46 -11.12 43.91
CA ASN A 566 32.33 -12.15 42.87
C ASN A 566 31.47 -13.35 43.34
N GLY A 567 30.43 -13.07 44.13
CA GLY A 567 29.53 -14.08 44.72
C GLY A 567 30.01 -14.70 46.04
N LYS A 568 31.22 -14.39 46.53
CA LYS A 568 31.72 -14.88 47.83
C LYS A 568 31.35 -13.90 48.95
N GLN A 569 30.67 -14.42 49.97
CA GLN A 569 30.14 -13.64 51.09
C GLN A 569 31.23 -13.22 52.08
N GLU A 570 31.21 -11.96 52.51
CA GLU A 570 32.10 -11.43 53.54
C GLU A 570 31.44 -10.32 54.37
N GLN A 571 31.53 -10.42 55.69
CA GLN A 571 30.90 -9.47 56.61
C GLN A 571 31.78 -8.23 56.81
N ILE A 572 31.67 -7.27 55.89
CA ILE A 572 32.41 -6.00 55.93
C ILE A 572 31.50 -4.77 56.05
N GLY A 573 30.18 -4.94 55.89
CA GLY A 573 29.21 -3.85 55.92
C GLY A 573 28.50 -3.72 57.27
N THR A 574 28.04 -2.52 57.59
CA THR A 574 27.16 -2.26 58.74
C THR A 574 25.95 -1.45 58.27
N ALA A 575 24.74 -1.98 58.47
CA ALA A 575 23.49 -1.28 58.18
C ALA A 575 23.01 -0.49 59.39
N THR A 576 22.62 0.77 59.14
CA THR A 576 21.93 1.65 60.09
C THR A 576 20.66 2.18 59.45
N THR A 577 19.52 1.97 60.10
CA THR A 577 18.22 2.48 59.63
C THR A 577 17.74 3.64 60.51
N ARG A 578 17.26 4.72 59.88
CA ARG A 578 16.70 5.91 60.53
C ARG A 578 15.53 6.47 59.71
N ILE A 579 14.67 7.26 60.34
CA ILE A 579 13.63 8.01 59.64
C ILE A 579 14.19 9.43 59.37
N VAL A 580 14.16 9.86 58.12
CA VAL A 580 14.54 11.22 57.68
C VAL A 580 13.40 11.75 56.81
N ASP A 581 12.84 12.91 57.16
CA ASP A 581 11.74 13.55 56.42
C ASP A 581 10.55 12.61 56.14
N GLY A 582 10.23 11.74 57.10
CA GLY A 582 9.15 10.76 56.98
C GLY A 582 9.45 9.53 56.13
N GLN A 583 10.66 9.42 55.56
CA GLN A 583 11.12 8.25 54.81
C GLN A 583 12.06 7.38 55.64
N THR A 584 11.96 6.06 55.47
CA THR A 584 12.89 5.11 56.06
C THR A 584 14.18 5.08 55.24
N VAL A 585 15.31 5.43 55.86
CA VAL A 585 16.63 5.50 55.23
C VAL A 585 17.55 4.45 55.86
N THR A 586 18.00 3.49 55.05
CA THR A 586 18.97 2.47 55.44
C THR A 586 20.31 2.79 54.80
N THR A 587 21.32 3.08 55.62
CA THR A 587 22.69 3.37 55.18
C THR A 587 23.60 2.20 55.52
N ILE A 588 24.32 1.72 54.51
CA ILE A 588 25.33 0.67 54.63
C ILE A 588 26.70 1.34 54.54
N THR A 589 27.46 1.28 55.62
CA THR A 589 28.87 1.70 55.66
C THR A 589 29.79 0.47 55.62
N PHE A 590 31.04 0.66 55.19
CA PHE A 590 31.99 -0.44 55.01
C PHE A 590 33.25 -0.21 55.84
N ASP A 591 33.86 -1.31 56.31
CA ASP A 591 35.23 -1.28 56.84
C ASP A 591 36.21 -0.98 55.70
N PRO A 592 36.87 0.20 55.69
CA PRO A 592 37.72 0.60 54.56
C PRO A 592 38.91 -0.32 54.36
N LYS A 593 39.48 -0.85 55.46
CA LYS A 593 40.66 -1.70 55.41
C LYS A 593 40.32 -3.07 54.83
N LYS A 594 39.24 -3.69 55.30
CA LYS A 594 38.81 -5.00 54.78
C LYS A 594 38.41 -4.92 53.31
N LEU A 595 37.73 -3.86 52.89
CA LEU A 595 37.35 -3.68 51.48
C LEU A 595 38.59 -3.59 50.57
N VAL A 596 39.61 -2.82 50.97
CA VAL A 596 40.86 -2.69 50.20
C VAL A 596 41.65 -4.01 50.17
N GLU A 597 41.79 -4.69 51.32
CA GLU A 597 42.44 -6.01 51.39
C GLU A 597 41.73 -7.02 50.49
N ARG A 598 40.39 -6.99 50.45
CA ARG A 598 39.62 -7.91 49.65
C ARG A 598 39.70 -7.62 48.16
N LEU A 599 39.67 -6.35 47.77
CA LEU A 599 39.90 -5.93 46.38
C LEU A 599 41.27 -6.34 45.86
N ALA A 600 42.31 -6.26 46.69
CA ALA A 600 43.66 -6.69 46.32
C ALA A 600 43.78 -8.23 46.18
N ALA A 601 42.89 -8.99 46.83
CA ALA A 601 42.85 -10.45 46.78
C ALA A 601 41.97 -11.00 45.63
N GLU A 602 41.17 -10.16 44.99
CA GLU A 602 40.38 -10.50 43.80
C GLU A 602 41.13 -10.09 42.53
N ASP A 603 40.86 -10.75 41.40
CA ASP A 603 41.38 -10.31 40.09
C ASP A 603 40.78 -8.94 39.69
N GLN A 604 41.38 -8.25 38.71
CA GLN A 604 40.78 -7.03 38.15
C GLN A 604 39.32 -7.26 37.71
N LYS A 605 38.45 -6.26 37.93
CA LYS A 605 37.00 -6.26 37.64
C LYS A 605 36.12 -7.01 38.65
N ALA A 606 36.48 -6.99 39.93
CA ALA A 606 35.65 -7.54 41.00
C ALA A 606 34.22 -6.92 41.01
N VAL A 607 33.19 -7.77 41.13
CA VAL A 607 31.80 -7.35 41.32
C VAL A 607 31.47 -7.39 42.81
N ILE A 608 31.19 -6.23 43.39
CA ILE A 608 30.87 -6.03 44.81
C ILE A 608 29.35 -5.88 44.93
N THR A 609 28.66 -6.92 45.37
CA THR A 609 27.20 -6.89 45.55
C THR A 609 26.85 -6.63 47.01
N ILE A 610 26.02 -5.61 47.24
CA ILE A 610 25.50 -5.19 48.53
C ILE A 610 24.02 -5.54 48.58
N PRO A 611 23.66 -6.74 49.10
CA PRO A 611 22.27 -7.13 49.26
C PRO A 611 21.65 -6.38 50.43
N VAL A 612 20.48 -5.79 50.21
CA VAL A 612 19.71 -5.07 51.23
C VAL A 612 18.29 -5.63 51.25
N SER A 613 18.04 -6.50 52.23
CA SER A 613 16.74 -7.16 52.43
C SER A 613 15.80 -6.38 53.36
N THR A 614 16.29 -5.32 54.01
CA THR A 614 15.47 -4.48 54.87
C THR A 614 14.60 -3.56 54.00
N ALA A 615 13.28 -3.64 54.17
CA ALA A 615 12.36 -2.73 53.50
C ALA A 615 12.64 -1.28 53.92
N SER A 616 13.07 -0.45 52.96
CA SER A 616 13.49 0.93 53.19
C SER A 616 13.08 1.79 51.99
N ASP A 617 12.67 3.03 52.22
CA ASP A 617 12.32 3.96 51.15
C ASP A 617 13.56 4.47 50.43
N VAL A 618 14.66 4.66 51.18
CA VAL A 618 15.98 5.03 50.67
C VAL A 618 17.01 4.01 51.14
N VAL A 619 17.81 3.49 50.22
CA VAL A 619 18.95 2.62 50.48
C VAL A 619 20.21 3.32 49.99
N ILE A 620 21.22 3.42 50.86
CA ILE A 620 22.46 4.13 50.60
C ILE A 620 23.64 3.19 50.82
N GLY A 621 24.44 2.95 49.78
CA GLY A 621 25.81 2.43 49.91
C GLY A 621 26.76 3.62 50.11
N GLU A 622 27.36 3.71 51.29
CA GLU A 622 28.19 4.85 51.68
C GLU A 622 29.67 4.46 51.74
N PHE A 623 30.46 5.12 50.89
CA PHE A 623 31.90 4.94 50.76
C PHE A 623 32.62 6.25 51.08
N ASP A 624 33.89 6.14 51.42
CA ASP A 624 34.81 7.28 51.39
C ASP A 624 35.54 7.32 50.03
N GLY A 625 36.14 8.47 49.72
CA GLY A 625 36.86 8.65 48.47
C GLY A 625 38.06 7.71 48.30
N GLN A 626 38.67 7.22 49.39
CA GLN A 626 39.80 6.30 49.31
C GLN A 626 39.36 4.89 48.88
N MET A 627 38.21 4.42 49.39
CA MET A 627 37.56 3.20 48.94
C MET A 627 37.20 3.30 47.45
N VAL A 628 36.57 4.39 47.03
CA VAL A 628 36.23 4.61 45.60
C VAL A 628 37.47 4.60 44.72
N ARG A 629 38.53 5.32 45.10
CA ARG A 629 39.80 5.29 44.34
C ARG A 629 40.35 3.87 44.19
N SER A 630 40.27 3.06 45.24
CA SER A 630 40.74 1.67 45.21
C SER A 630 39.87 0.80 44.29
N MET A 631 38.55 1.02 44.29
CA MET A 631 37.61 0.35 43.38
C MET A 631 37.87 0.74 41.92
N GLU A 632 38.12 2.01 41.63
CA GLU A 632 38.46 2.50 40.28
C GLU A 632 39.75 1.88 39.74
N GLN A 633 40.81 1.84 40.56
CA GLN A 633 42.10 1.24 40.19
C GLN A 633 41.99 -0.26 39.87
N ASN A 634 41.10 -0.97 40.56
CA ASN A 634 40.84 -2.40 40.34
C ASN A 634 39.73 -2.67 39.33
N GLN A 635 39.19 -1.63 38.70
CA GLN A 635 38.07 -1.70 37.77
C GLN A 635 36.80 -2.37 38.31
N ALA A 636 36.56 -2.23 39.61
CA ALA A 636 35.46 -2.88 40.29
C ALA A 636 34.08 -2.35 39.85
N VAL A 637 33.07 -3.20 39.98
CA VAL A 637 31.65 -2.86 39.75
C VAL A 637 30.90 -2.99 41.07
N VAL A 638 30.24 -1.91 41.50
CA VAL A 638 29.40 -1.90 42.69
C VAL A 638 27.96 -2.20 42.30
N VAL A 639 27.31 -3.14 42.99
CA VAL A 639 25.92 -3.50 42.78
C VAL A 639 25.16 -3.31 44.09
N ILE A 640 24.35 -2.27 44.21
CA ILE A 640 23.36 -2.18 45.29
C ILE A 640 22.14 -2.97 44.86
N GLN A 641 21.73 -3.95 45.64
CA GLN A 641 20.60 -4.82 45.31
C GLN A 641 19.54 -4.78 46.41
N THR A 642 18.34 -4.35 46.07
CA THR A 642 17.14 -4.35 46.91
C THR A 642 16.09 -5.27 46.31
N ASP A 643 14.96 -5.45 47.01
CA ASP A 643 13.81 -6.17 46.46
C ASP A 643 13.15 -5.45 45.27
N SER A 644 13.24 -4.13 45.22
CA SER A 644 12.60 -3.30 44.20
C SER A 644 13.50 -2.99 43.00
N ALA A 645 14.82 -3.01 43.17
CA ALA A 645 15.75 -2.69 42.10
C ALA A 645 17.19 -3.16 42.37
N SER A 646 18.01 -3.13 41.32
CA SER A 646 19.47 -3.14 41.47
C SER A 646 20.08 -1.95 40.74
N TYR A 647 21.22 -1.48 41.24
CA TYR A 647 22.01 -0.43 40.62
C TYR A 647 23.45 -0.91 40.42
N THR A 648 23.79 -1.23 39.17
CA THR A 648 25.07 -1.82 38.77
C THR A 648 25.96 -0.74 38.18
N LEU A 649 26.94 -0.28 38.96
CA LEU A 649 27.77 0.89 38.68
C LEU A 649 29.26 0.51 38.59
N PRO A 650 29.89 0.60 37.40
CA PRO A 650 31.34 0.57 37.30
C PRO A 650 31.96 1.74 38.07
N ALA A 651 32.90 1.48 38.98
CA ALA A 651 33.43 2.48 39.89
C ALA A 651 34.06 3.68 39.15
N GLN A 652 34.63 3.47 37.96
CA GLN A 652 35.22 4.53 37.13
C GLN A 652 34.22 5.58 36.65
N GLN A 653 32.92 5.30 36.74
CA GLN A 653 31.89 6.27 36.41
C GLN A 653 31.63 7.27 37.54
N ILE A 654 32.20 7.05 38.73
CA ILE A 654 32.16 8.02 39.83
C ILE A 654 33.20 9.12 39.59
N ASP A 655 34.37 8.78 39.04
CA ASP A 655 35.49 9.67 38.74
C ASP A 655 35.91 10.51 39.97
N ILE A 656 36.49 9.83 40.95
CA ILE A 656 36.89 10.47 42.21
C ILE A 656 37.90 11.60 41.99
N ASN A 657 38.71 11.54 40.93
CA ASN A 657 39.67 12.60 40.62
C ASN A 657 38.97 13.88 40.18
N SER A 658 37.93 13.78 39.36
CA SER A 658 37.08 14.91 38.97
C SER A 658 36.33 15.50 40.18
N ILE A 659 35.82 14.64 41.07
CA ILE A 659 35.15 15.06 42.32
C ILE A 659 36.12 15.85 43.22
N ILE A 660 37.33 15.35 43.47
CA ILE A 660 38.35 16.07 44.25
C ILE A 660 38.70 17.41 43.61
N GLY A 661 38.79 17.45 42.27
CA GLY A 661 39.02 18.68 41.52
C GLY A 661 37.96 19.76 41.81
N THR A 662 36.72 19.35 42.09
CA THR A 662 35.59 20.23 42.40
C THR A 662 35.63 20.77 43.84
N PHE A 663 35.99 19.94 44.82
CA PHE A 663 36.10 20.35 46.23
C PHE A 663 37.42 21.06 46.56
N GLY A 664 38.44 20.90 45.71
CA GLY A 664 39.77 21.46 45.88
C GLY A 664 40.80 20.37 46.21
N LYS A 665 41.99 20.49 45.60
CA LYS A 665 43.06 19.45 45.62
C LYS A 665 43.65 19.11 47.00
N ASN A 666 43.32 19.87 48.05
CA ASN A 666 43.82 19.65 49.42
C ASN A 666 42.88 18.75 50.25
N SER A 667 41.75 18.31 49.70
CA SER A 667 40.79 17.45 50.40
C SER A 667 41.37 16.05 50.58
N ALA A 668 41.43 15.54 51.82
CA ALA A 668 41.82 14.16 52.06
C ALA A 668 40.70 13.21 51.58
N LEU A 669 41.07 12.20 50.78
CA LEU A 669 40.11 11.26 50.17
C LEU A 669 39.16 10.60 51.17
N GLN A 670 39.66 10.26 52.35
CA GLN A 670 38.91 9.64 53.43
C GLN A 670 37.79 10.53 54.02
N ASP A 671 37.89 11.85 53.83
CA ASP A 671 36.92 12.82 54.34
C ASP A 671 35.81 13.14 53.31
N ILE A 672 35.99 12.69 52.06
CA ILE A 672 34.98 12.81 51.00
C ILE A 672 34.03 11.63 51.12
N LYS A 673 32.77 11.88 51.45
CA LYS A 673 31.73 10.87 51.50
C LYS A 673 31.07 10.71 50.14
N ILE A 674 31.02 9.49 49.62
CA ILE A 674 30.33 9.11 48.39
C ILE A 674 29.12 8.23 48.73
N GLN A 675 27.93 8.67 48.36
CA GLN A 675 26.67 7.99 48.61
C GLN A 675 26.04 7.55 47.30
N ILE A 676 25.92 6.23 47.10
CA ILE A 676 25.22 5.64 45.97
C ILE A 676 23.83 5.21 46.46
N MET A 677 22.77 5.73 45.84
CA MET A 677 21.41 5.66 46.38
C MET A 677 20.43 5.00 45.41
N ILE A 678 19.58 4.13 45.95
CA ILE A 678 18.30 3.73 45.36
C ILE A 678 17.21 4.28 46.29
N ALA A 679 16.32 5.13 45.78
CA ALA A 679 15.33 5.82 46.59
C ALA A 679 13.95 5.82 45.93
N LYS A 680 12.89 5.77 46.74
CA LYS A 680 11.56 6.17 46.29
C LYS A 680 11.54 7.68 46.05
N PRO A 681 10.88 8.18 44.99
CA PRO A 681 10.72 9.61 44.78
C PRO A 681 9.96 10.26 45.92
N THR A 682 10.29 11.52 46.23
CA THR A 682 9.48 12.34 47.14
C THR A 682 8.10 12.60 46.53
N ALA A 683 7.15 13.07 47.35
CA ALA A 683 5.81 13.42 46.87
C ALA A 683 5.85 14.44 45.71
N ASP A 684 6.73 15.45 45.77
CA ASP A 684 6.88 16.45 44.72
C ASP A 684 7.43 15.85 43.42
N THR A 685 8.45 14.97 43.50
CA THR A 685 8.98 14.29 42.33
C THR A 685 7.96 13.33 41.74
N LEU A 686 7.20 12.61 42.57
CA LEU A 686 6.12 11.74 42.11
C LEU A 686 5.05 12.55 41.37
N LYS A 687 4.73 13.75 41.87
CA LYS A 687 3.80 14.66 41.20
C LYS A 687 4.30 15.11 39.82
N ILE A 688 5.59 15.39 39.68
CA ILE A 688 6.20 15.70 38.37
C ILE A 688 6.06 14.50 37.41
N VAL A 689 6.27 13.28 37.88
CA VAL A 689 6.09 12.06 37.07
C VAL A 689 4.64 11.88 36.63
N GLU A 690 3.67 12.10 37.53
CA GLU A 690 2.24 12.02 37.24
C GLU A 690 1.81 13.08 36.21
N ASP A 691 2.25 14.33 36.38
CA ASP A 691 1.92 15.42 35.47
C ASP A 691 2.56 15.20 34.09
N ALA A 692 3.78 14.67 34.05
CA ALA A 692 4.44 14.27 32.81
C ALA A 692 3.70 13.13 32.10
N ALA A 693 3.18 12.14 32.85
CA ALA A 693 2.38 11.05 32.31
C ALA A 693 1.06 11.53 31.69
N GLN A 694 0.36 12.44 32.36
CA GLN A 694 -0.84 13.08 31.82
C GLN A 694 -0.54 13.89 30.56
N LYS A 695 0.50 14.72 30.59
CA LYS A 695 0.89 15.57 29.46
C LYS A 695 1.36 14.75 28.25
N GLY A 696 2.10 13.66 28.48
CA GLY A 696 2.65 12.81 27.44
C GLY A 696 1.73 11.69 26.96
N GLY A 697 0.56 11.50 27.58
CA GLY A 697 -0.37 10.44 27.20
C GLY A 697 0.19 9.03 27.40
N PHE A 698 0.90 8.79 28.50
CA PHE A 698 1.44 7.47 28.86
C PHE A 698 1.01 7.09 30.28
N THR A 699 1.06 5.80 30.59
CA THR A 699 0.75 5.27 31.93
C THR A 699 2.00 4.72 32.58
N VAL A 700 2.25 5.09 33.84
CA VAL A 700 3.32 4.48 34.65
C VAL A 700 2.82 3.11 35.14
N VAL A 701 3.56 2.05 34.81
CA VAL A 701 3.15 0.65 35.10
C VAL A 701 3.97 0.01 36.22
N VAL A 702 5.12 0.61 36.57
CA VAL A 702 5.92 0.23 37.74
C VAL A 702 6.22 1.50 38.55
N PRO A 703 6.18 1.45 39.90
CA PRO A 703 6.51 2.61 40.73
C PRO A 703 7.88 3.21 40.36
N PRO A 704 7.96 4.53 40.17
CA PRO A 704 9.21 5.18 39.80
C PRO A 704 10.26 5.09 40.91
N LEU A 705 11.53 5.10 40.54
CA LEU A 705 12.68 5.05 41.46
C LEU A 705 13.74 6.09 41.07
N ASN A 706 14.36 6.67 42.09
CA ASN A 706 15.49 7.58 41.97
C ASN A 706 16.79 6.80 42.13
N PHE A 707 17.70 7.02 41.19
CA PHE A 707 19.08 6.52 41.25
C PHE A 707 20.00 7.73 41.29
N ILE A 708 20.68 7.92 42.41
CA ILE A 708 21.41 9.15 42.71
C ILE A 708 22.81 8.79 43.23
N ILE A 709 23.81 9.58 42.85
CA ILE A 709 25.14 9.53 43.45
C ILE A 709 25.47 10.92 43.98
N LYS A 710 25.73 11.03 45.29
CA LYS A 710 26.16 12.28 45.93
C LYS A 710 27.58 12.15 46.45
N ALA A 711 28.37 13.19 46.24
CA ALA A 711 29.65 13.37 46.92
C ALA A 711 29.53 14.56 47.88
N THR A 712 29.99 14.39 49.12
CA THR A 712 29.91 15.43 50.15
C THR A 712 31.27 15.60 50.83
N TYR A 713 31.73 16.84 50.94
CA TYR A 713 32.95 17.23 51.66
C TYR A 713 32.69 18.55 52.40
N GLU A 714 33.00 18.60 53.71
CA GLU A 714 32.80 19.77 54.58
C GLU A 714 31.41 20.45 54.45
N GLY A 715 30.36 19.64 54.30
CA GLY A 715 28.98 20.10 54.14
C GLY A 715 28.59 20.55 52.73
N THR A 716 29.53 20.70 51.80
CA THR A 716 29.25 20.93 50.38
C THR A 716 28.92 19.62 49.70
N THR A 717 27.82 19.56 48.93
CA THR A 717 27.38 18.35 48.22
C THR A 717 27.27 18.61 46.73
N ILE A 718 27.79 17.69 45.91
CA ILE A 718 27.60 17.67 44.46
C ILE A 718 26.98 16.34 44.03
N GLU A 719 26.29 16.33 42.90
CA GLU A 719 25.69 15.12 42.33
C GLU A 719 26.48 14.66 41.09
N VAL A 720 26.82 13.37 41.05
CA VAL A 720 27.38 12.74 39.85
C VAL A 720 26.21 12.30 38.97
N SER A 721 25.94 13.07 37.93
CA SER A 721 24.70 12.96 37.14
C SER A 721 24.88 12.41 35.73
N GLN A 722 26.11 12.25 35.24
CA GLN A 722 26.42 11.80 33.88
C GLN A 722 27.51 10.74 33.86
N PHE A 723 27.44 9.83 32.89
CA PHE A 723 28.35 8.70 32.70
C PHE A 723 28.81 8.61 31.25
N ASN A 724 30.00 8.03 31.07
CA ASN A 724 30.60 7.82 29.76
C ASN A 724 30.24 6.45 29.15
N VAL A 725 29.71 5.53 29.96
CA VAL A 725 29.21 4.22 29.52
C VAL A 725 27.85 3.94 30.13
N TYR A 726 27.07 3.06 29.49
CA TYR A 726 25.76 2.68 30.02
C TYR A 726 25.90 2.04 31.39
N VAL A 727 25.26 2.67 32.37
CA VAL A 727 25.10 2.15 33.72
C VAL A 727 23.76 1.42 33.78
N GLU A 728 23.79 0.20 34.30
CA GLU A 728 22.64 -0.69 34.32
C GLU A 728 21.84 -0.54 35.62
N ARG A 729 20.52 -0.52 35.47
CA ARG A 729 19.55 -0.58 36.56
C ARG A 729 18.56 -1.67 36.25
N THR A 730 18.24 -2.52 37.22
CA THR A 730 17.06 -3.38 37.11
C THR A 730 15.98 -2.84 38.00
N ILE A 731 14.76 -2.71 37.51
CA ILE A 731 13.59 -2.34 38.32
C ILE A 731 12.66 -3.54 38.32
N ALA A 732 12.29 -4.02 39.51
CA ALA A 732 11.40 -5.18 39.67
C ALA A 732 10.02 -4.85 39.13
N ILE A 733 9.49 -5.75 38.30
CA ILE A 733 8.12 -5.66 37.79
C ILE A 733 7.22 -6.37 38.82
N PRO A 734 6.25 -5.67 39.44
CA PRO A 734 5.38 -6.27 40.44
C PRO A 734 4.56 -7.44 39.88
N ASP A 735 4.27 -8.43 40.73
CA ASP A 735 3.37 -9.52 40.39
C ASP A 735 2.00 -8.97 39.96
N GLY A 736 1.51 -9.40 38.79
CA GLY A 736 0.25 -8.92 38.20
C GLY A 736 0.39 -7.86 37.11
N VAL A 737 1.58 -7.26 36.91
CA VAL A 737 1.85 -6.42 35.74
C VAL A 737 2.17 -7.32 34.55
N ASP A 738 1.41 -7.18 33.45
CA ASP A 738 1.67 -7.90 32.20
C ASP A 738 2.87 -7.27 31.46
N PRO A 739 3.97 -8.00 31.20
CA PRO A 739 5.10 -7.47 30.43
C PRO A 739 4.75 -6.99 29.03
N LYS A 740 3.66 -7.50 28.44
CA LYS A 740 3.18 -7.03 27.12
C LYS A 740 2.56 -5.63 27.20
N HIS A 741 2.23 -5.16 28.40
CA HIS A 741 1.81 -3.81 28.71
C HIS A 741 2.97 -2.94 29.21
N ILE A 742 4.20 -3.19 28.73
CA ILE A 742 5.37 -2.33 28.95
C ILE A 742 5.93 -1.93 27.58
N THR A 743 6.05 -0.62 27.31
CA THR A 743 6.70 -0.14 26.07
C THR A 743 8.17 0.17 26.30
N THR A 744 8.50 0.93 27.35
CA THR A 744 9.88 1.32 27.67
C THR A 744 10.00 1.85 29.10
N GLY A 745 11.23 1.99 29.57
CA GLY A 745 11.57 2.95 30.62
C GLY A 745 11.69 4.36 30.07
N ILE A 746 11.44 5.34 30.93
CA ILE A 746 11.69 6.75 30.68
C ILE A 746 12.51 7.37 31.82
N VAL A 747 13.19 8.46 31.50
CA VAL A 747 13.69 9.41 32.49
C VAL A 747 12.72 10.59 32.57
N VAL A 748 12.39 11.01 33.79
CA VAL A 748 11.66 12.25 34.07
C VAL A 748 12.62 13.22 34.74
N ASP A 749 12.95 14.31 34.05
CA ASP A 749 13.81 15.35 34.59
C ASP A 749 13.00 16.30 35.51
N PRO A 750 13.67 17.05 36.42
CA PRO A 750 12.99 17.95 37.35
C PRO A 750 12.12 19.05 36.71
N ASP A 751 12.34 19.37 35.43
CA ASP A 751 11.52 20.31 34.66
C ASP A 751 10.26 19.65 34.05
N GLY A 752 10.03 18.37 34.31
CA GLY A 752 8.95 17.57 33.76
C GLY A 752 9.19 17.11 32.31
N SER A 753 10.37 17.37 31.74
CA SER A 753 10.72 16.80 30.44
C SER A 753 10.93 15.29 30.54
N VAL A 754 10.49 14.58 29.50
CA VAL A 754 10.55 13.12 29.44
C VAL A 754 11.36 12.68 28.24
N ARG A 755 12.11 11.60 28.43
CA ARG A 755 12.81 10.93 27.33
C ARG A 755 12.78 9.42 27.50
N HIS A 756 12.75 8.73 26.38
CA HIS A 756 13.08 7.32 26.29
C HIS A 756 14.38 7.01 27.05
N VAL A 757 14.45 5.85 27.68
CA VAL A 757 15.73 5.24 28.03
C VAL A 757 15.74 3.77 27.58
N PRO A 758 16.82 3.30 26.94
CA PRO A 758 16.98 1.91 26.54
C PRO A 758 16.56 0.92 27.63
N THR A 759 15.54 0.13 27.33
CA THR A 759 14.91 -0.77 28.29
C THR A 759 14.49 -2.07 27.63
N ARG A 760 14.89 -3.18 28.24
CA ARG A 760 14.43 -4.53 27.88
C ARG A 760 13.92 -5.28 29.11
N ILE A 761 13.00 -6.21 28.90
CA ILE A 761 12.50 -7.06 29.97
C ILE A 761 13.40 -8.30 30.09
N VAL A 762 13.83 -8.61 31.32
CA VAL A 762 14.63 -9.81 31.63
C VAL A 762 13.98 -10.60 32.75
N VAL A 763 14.18 -11.92 32.74
CA VAL A 763 13.75 -12.82 33.80
C VAL A 763 14.98 -13.31 34.56
N VAL A 764 15.01 -13.08 35.87
CA VAL A 764 16.08 -13.54 36.76
C VAL A 764 15.45 -14.27 37.94
N ALA A 765 15.83 -15.53 38.16
CA ALA A 765 15.29 -16.37 39.24
C ALA A 765 13.74 -16.37 39.32
N ASN A 766 13.08 -16.54 38.17
CA ASN A 766 11.62 -16.49 37.99
C ASN A 766 10.92 -15.15 38.31
N LYS A 767 11.68 -14.08 38.60
CA LYS A 767 11.15 -12.72 38.74
C LYS A 767 11.46 -11.90 37.48
N GLN A 768 10.55 -11.01 37.11
CA GLN A 768 10.68 -10.16 35.94
C GLN A 768 11.22 -8.79 36.34
N PHE A 769 12.15 -8.27 35.54
CA PHE A 769 12.75 -6.97 35.74
C PHE A 769 12.79 -6.18 34.44
N ALA A 770 12.55 -4.87 34.52
CA ALA A 770 12.93 -3.93 33.48
C ALA A 770 14.41 -3.59 33.65
N LYS A 771 15.25 -4.03 32.70
CA LYS A 771 16.67 -3.69 32.63
C LYS A 771 16.84 -2.40 31.83
N VAL A 772 17.18 -1.33 32.54
CA VAL A 772 17.34 0.04 32.03
C VAL A 772 18.82 0.38 31.90
N ASN A 773 19.24 0.82 30.72
CA ASN A 773 20.61 1.24 30.44
C ASN A 773 20.63 2.76 30.22
N SER A 774 21.31 3.49 31.11
CA SER A 774 21.32 4.96 31.06
C SER A 774 22.69 5.56 31.34
N LEU A 775 22.99 6.67 30.67
CA LEU A 775 24.16 7.51 30.90
C LEU A 775 23.94 8.62 31.94
N THR A 776 22.79 8.63 32.62
CA THR A 776 22.48 9.69 33.59
C THR A 776 22.00 9.14 34.92
N ASN A 777 22.09 9.92 35.99
CA ASN A 777 21.31 9.70 37.20
C ASN A 777 20.08 10.60 37.18
N SER A 778 18.94 10.04 37.61
CA SER A 778 17.64 10.71 37.54
C SER A 778 16.53 9.87 38.21
N THR A 779 15.29 10.31 38.02
CA THR A 779 14.07 9.56 38.27
C THR A 779 13.72 8.69 37.06
N TYR A 780 13.55 7.39 37.29
CA TYR A 780 13.21 6.41 36.26
C TYR A 780 11.81 5.86 36.49
N ALA A 781 11.03 5.76 35.43
CA ALA A 781 9.71 5.13 35.43
C ALA A 781 9.63 4.11 34.30
N ILE A 782 8.88 3.03 34.50
CA ILE A 782 8.53 2.08 33.43
C ILE A 782 7.11 2.39 33.00
N VAL A 783 6.88 2.49 31.69
CA VAL A 783 5.63 3.02 31.15
C VAL A 783 5.01 2.15 30.05
N TRP A 784 3.71 2.36 29.86
CA TRP A 784 2.92 1.93 28.72
C TRP A 784 2.50 3.15 27.90
N HIS A 785 2.92 3.20 26.64
CA HIS A 785 2.65 4.30 25.72
C HIS A 785 2.48 3.77 24.28
N PRO A 786 1.35 3.10 23.95
CA PRO A 786 1.15 2.59 22.61
C PRO A 786 0.87 3.74 21.63
N VAL A 787 1.63 3.81 20.54
CA VAL A 787 1.46 4.79 19.46
C VAL A 787 1.25 4.06 18.14
N THR A 788 0.28 4.53 17.35
CA THR A 788 -0.01 4.05 16.00
C THR A 788 -0.27 5.21 15.07
N PHE A 789 0.21 5.13 13.83
CA PHE A 789 -0.08 6.14 12.79
C PHE A 789 -0.98 5.55 11.70
N LYS A 790 -1.94 6.34 11.23
CA LYS A 790 -2.97 5.91 10.26
C LYS A 790 -2.38 5.60 8.88
N ASP A 791 -1.42 6.40 8.44
CA ASP A 791 -0.75 6.26 7.14
C ASP A 791 0.18 5.04 7.06
N LEU A 792 0.36 4.29 8.16
CA LEU A 792 1.15 3.07 8.20
C LEU A 792 0.32 1.79 8.08
N GLU A 793 -1.02 1.86 7.99
CA GLU A 793 -1.88 0.67 8.14
C GLU A 793 -1.45 -0.50 7.23
N ASN A 794 -1.02 -0.18 6.01
CA ASN A 794 -0.54 -1.11 4.98
C ASN A 794 0.94 -0.88 4.60
N HIS A 795 1.71 -0.17 5.42
CA HIS A 795 3.11 0.17 5.13
C HIS A 795 4.09 -0.88 5.70
N TRP A 796 5.13 -1.26 4.95
CA TRP A 796 6.09 -2.31 5.34
C TRP A 796 6.85 -2.00 6.64
N ALA A 797 7.00 -0.71 6.99
CA ALA A 797 7.66 -0.27 8.21
C ALA A 797 6.73 -0.10 9.43
N LYS A 798 5.44 -0.47 9.32
CA LYS A 798 4.42 -0.25 10.37
C LYS A 798 4.88 -0.68 11.76
N GLU A 799 5.39 -1.90 11.89
CA GLU A 799 5.80 -2.45 13.19
C GLU A 799 6.97 -1.67 13.79
N ALA A 800 8.02 -1.42 13.00
CA ALA A 800 9.20 -0.69 13.45
C ALA A 800 8.87 0.76 13.84
N VAL A 801 8.06 1.44 13.04
CA VAL A 801 7.64 2.82 13.31
C VAL A 801 6.73 2.89 14.53
N ASN A 802 5.77 1.98 14.68
CA ASN A 802 4.91 1.97 15.88
C ASN A 802 5.70 1.61 17.14
N ASP A 803 6.65 0.67 17.09
CA ASP A 803 7.52 0.34 18.22
C ASP A 803 8.38 1.54 18.62
N MET A 804 9.09 2.17 17.68
CA MET A 804 9.92 3.34 17.96
C MET A 804 9.09 4.56 18.40
N GLY A 805 7.88 4.72 17.88
CA GLY A 805 6.94 5.76 18.32
C GLY A 805 6.47 5.52 19.74
N SER A 806 6.10 4.27 20.05
CA SER A 806 5.66 3.85 21.39
C SER A 806 6.74 3.96 22.46
N ARG A 807 8.01 3.94 22.03
CA ARG A 807 9.18 4.16 22.88
C ARG A 807 9.56 5.63 23.04
N MET A 808 8.87 6.57 22.38
CA MET A 808 9.20 8.01 22.34
C MET A 808 10.53 8.31 21.63
N VAL A 809 10.98 7.43 20.74
CA VAL A 809 12.21 7.61 19.95
C VAL A 809 11.94 8.48 18.72
N ILE A 810 10.76 8.31 18.11
CA ILE A 810 10.35 9.00 16.89
C ILE A 810 8.97 9.65 17.09
N ASN A 811 8.73 10.72 16.34
CA ASN A 811 7.46 11.47 16.38
C ASN A 811 6.80 11.45 14.99
N GLY A 812 5.47 11.57 14.95
CA GLY A 812 4.75 11.84 13.71
C GLY A 812 4.95 13.27 13.22
N VAL A 813 4.64 13.52 11.95
CA VAL A 813 4.47 14.90 11.42
C VAL A 813 3.19 15.54 11.95
N SER A 814 2.23 14.72 12.39
CA SER A 814 1.04 15.09 13.15
C SER A 814 0.71 13.95 14.14
N ASN A 815 -0.33 14.11 14.97
CA ASN A 815 -0.70 13.09 15.95
C ASN A 815 -1.05 11.72 15.33
N ASP A 816 -1.58 11.70 14.10
CA ASP A 816 -2.05 10.46 13.44
C ASP A 816 -1.25 10.11 12.17
N THR A 817 -0.24 10.89 11.80
CA THR A 817 0.48 10.75 10.52
C THR A 817 1.98 10.77 10.73
N PHE A 818 2.68 9.78 10.18
CA PHE A 818 4.13 9.67 10.25
C PHE A 818 4.87 10.16 8.99
N ALA A 819 4.24 10.11 7.82
CA ALA A 819 4.83 10.33 6.49
C ALA A 819 6.02 9.38 6.20
N PRO A 820 5.82 8.05 6.17
CA PRO A 820 6.90 7.06 6.11
C PRO A 820 7.87 7.22 4.94
N ASP A 821 7.37 7.57 3.76
CA ASP A 821 8.17 7.67 2.52
C ASP A 821 8.85 9.04 2.34
N GLN A 822 8.64 9.98 3.26
CA GLN A 822 9.27 11.29 3.20
C GLN A 822 10.77 11.19 3.54
N ASN A 823 11.61 11.84 2.74
CA ASN A 823 13.04 11.98 3.04
C ASN A 823 13.27 12.80 4.31
N ILE A 824 14.07 12.27 5.22
CA ILE A 824 14.37 12.87 6.53
C ILE A 824 15.48 13.92 6.42
N THR A 825 15.44 14.94 7.28
CA THR A 825 16.53 15.93 7.38
C THR A 825 17.66 15.43 8.30
N ARG A 826 18.86 15.99 8.13
CA ARG A 826 20.02 15.65 8.97
C ARG A 826 19.79 15.96 10.45
N ALA A 827 19.12 17.07 10.77
CA ALA A 827 18.76 17.42 12.15
C ALA A 827 17.73 16.46 12.75
N GLU A 828 16.71 16.09 11.97
CA GLU A 828 15.70 15.15 12.43
C GLU A 828 16.31 13.77 12.73
N PHE A 829 17.21 13.30 11.87
CA PHE A 829 17.92 12.05 12.10
C PHE A 829 18.83 12.10 13.34
N ALA A 830 19.57 13.20 13.55
CA ALA A 830 20.37 13.38 14.77
C ALA A 830 19.51 13.31 16.04
N ALA A 831 18.34 13.96 16.04
CA ALA A 831 17.40 13.91 17.15
C ALA A 831 16.87 12.50 17.42
N MET A 832 16.59 11.71 16.39
CA MET A 832 16.15 10.31 16.55
C MET A 832 17.24 9.44 17.21
N ILE A 833 18.50 9.57 16.79
CA ILE A 833 19.61 8.81 17.41
C ILE A 833 19.81 9.22 18.87
N VAL A 834 19.79 10.52 19.18
CA VAL A 834 19.93 11.03 20.56
C VAL A 834 18.82 10.49 21.46
N ARG A 835 17.56 10.48 20.99
CA ARG A 835 16.42 9.91 21.72
C ARG A 835 16.53 8.40 21.87
N ALA A 836 16.91 7.68 20.81
CA ALA A 836 17.09 6.23 20.83
C ALA A 836 18.09 5.80 21.90
N LEU A 837 19.19 6.54 22.03
CA LEU A 837 20.24 6.29 23.02
C LEU A 837 19.88 6.78 24.43
N GLY A 838 18.72 7.41 24.62
CA GLY A 838 18.27 7.96 25.90
C GLY A 838 19.09 9.14 26.43
N LEU A 839 19.75 9.86 25.52
CA LEU A 839 20.62 10.99 25.86
C LEU A 839 19.81 12.26 26.13
N LYS A 840 20.29 13.07 27.08
CA LYS A 840 19.69 14.37 27.39
C LYS A 840 20.12 15.42 26.36
N ALA A 841 19.17 16.21 25.88
CA ALA A 841 19.42 17.32 24.95
C ALA A 841 20.19 18.46 25.63
N ASP A 842 21.27 18.93 25.01
CA ASP A 842 22.13 20.01 25.49
C ASP A 842 21.75 21.34 24.83
N ASN A 843 20.92 22.12 25.52
CA ASN A 843 20.40 23.39 25.01
C ASN A 843 21.43 24.55 25.06
N GLY A 844 22.72 24.25 25.21
CA GLY A 844 23.81 25.22 25.09
C GLY A 844 23.93 25.86 23.70
N LEU A 845 24.92 26.73 23.54
CA LEU A 845 25.24 27.35 22.25
C LEU A 845 25.91 26.35 21.33
N SER A 846 25.35 26.17 20.14
CA SER A 846 25.95 25.33 19.11
C SER A 846 27.21 25.98 18.52
N PRO A 847 28.28 25.20 18.27
CA PRO A 847 29.45 25.69 17.53
C PRO A 847 29.17 25.84 16.02
N PHE A 848 28.06 25.31 15.51
CA PHE A 848 27.69 25.42 14.09
C PHE A 848 26.96 26.73 13.80
N LYS A 849 27.39 27.43 12.75
CA LYS A 849 26.89 28.78 12.42
C LYS A 849 25.41 28.80 12.01
N ASP A 850 24.89 27.69 11.51
CA ASP A 850 23.54 27.51 10.97
C ASP A 850 22.59 26.79 11.93
N VAL A 851 23.01 26.52 13.17
CA VAL A 851 22.17 25.95 14.22
C VAL A 851 21.84 27.03 15.25
N GLN A 852 20.64 27.58 15.15
CA GLN A 852 20.17 28.62 16.06
C GLN A 852 19.79 28.03 17.43
N SER A 853 20.08 28.74 18.52
CA SER A 853 19.76 28.28 19.88
C SER A 853 18.25 28.09 20.13
N SER A 854 17.41 28.81 19.40
CA SER A 854 15.94 28.68 19.43
C SER A 854 15.40 27.54 18.56
N ALA A 855 16.23 26.91 17.72
CA ALA A 855 15.80 25.82 16.88
C ALA A 855 15.47 24.59 17.73
N TRP A 856 14.37 23.90 17.41
CA TRP A 856 13.92 22.73 18.16
C TRP A 856 14.97 21.61 18.21
N TYR A 857 15.85 21.55 17.20
CA TYR A 857 16.92 20.56 17.09
C TYR A 857 18.23 20.98 17.77
N ASN A 858 18.39 22.23 18.23
CA ASN A 858 19.66 22.73 18.82
C ASN A 858 20.18 21.78 19.89
N GLY A 859 19.32 21.45 20.86
CA GLY A 859 19.66 20.55 21.96
C GLY A 859 20.15 19.17 21.50
N TYR A 860 19.53 18.63 20.46
CA TYR A 860 19.87 17.32 19.93
C TYR A 860 21.17 17.34 19.11
N VAL A 861 21.39 18.38 18.31
CA VAL A 861 22.61 18.52 17.52
C VAL A 861 23.84 18.68 18.44
N ASN A 862 23.73 19.48 19.50
CA ASN A 862 24.81 19.64 20.49
C ASN A 862 25.11 18.32 21.21
N THR A 863 24.09 17.62 21.69
CA THR A 863 24.28 16.31 22.32
C THR A 863 24.90 15.31 21.35
N ALA A 864 24.45 15.29 20.09
CA ALA A 864 25.02 14.40 19.08
C ALA A 864 26.50 14.75 18.78
N LEU A 865 26.87 16.03 18.79
CA LEU A 865 28.25 16.47 18.59
C LEU A 865 29.13 16.06 19.78
N ASN A 866 28.68 16.33 21.01
CA ASN A 866 29.40 15.97 22.24
C ASN A 866 29.60 14.46 22.35
N GLY A 867 28.60 13.67 21.91
CA GLY A 867 28.69 12.22 21.82
C GLY A 867 29.46 11.69 20.60
N SER A 868 30.05 12.57 19.77
CA SER A 868 30.73 12.20 18.51
C SER A 868 29.87 11.38 17.53
N ILE A 869 28.54 11.52 17.62
CA ILE A 869 27.57 10.89 16.71
C ILE A 869 27.59 11.62 15.37
N VAL A 870 27.61 12.96 15.42
CA VAL A 870 27.66 13.83 14.24
C VAL A 870 28.96 14.63 14.18
N THR A 871 29.30 15.02 12.96
CA THR A 871 30.31 16.05 12.67
C THR A 871 29.70 17.12 11.78
N GLY A 872 30.25 18.34 11.84
CA GLY A 872 29.94 19.41 10.89
C GLY A 872 30.71 19.26 9.59
N PHE A 873 30.37 20.12 8.64
CA PHE A 873 31.11 20.30 7.41
C PHE A 873 32.28 21.28 7.59
N ASP A 874 33.27 21.21 6.71
CA ASP A 874 34.51 22.01 6.79
C ASP A 874 34.29 23.53 6.77
N ASN A 875 33.14 23.98 6.27
CA ASN A 875 32.71 25.38 6.27
C ASN A 875 32.20 25.87 7.66
N GLY A 876 32.14 25.00 8.66
CA GLY A 876 31.64 25.27 10.00
C GLY A 876 30.11 25.22 10.12
N THR A 877 29.42 24.55 9.20
CA THR A 877 27.96 24.36 9.23
C THR A 877 27.57 22.91 9.54
N PHE A 878 26.35 22.70 10.00
CA PHE A 878 25.77 21.37 10.19
C PHE A 878 24.81 20.96 9.06
N ALA A 879 24.23 21.94 8.37
CA ALA A 879 23.16 21.80 7.37
C ALA A 879 21.93 21.05 7.92
N PRO A 880 21.22 21.61 8.93
CA PRO A 880 20.16 20.89 9.65
C PRO A 880 18.98 20.46 8.79
N GLU A 881 18.61 21.25 7.79
CA GLU A 881 17.43 21.03 6.94
C GLU A 881 17.73 20.19 5.67
N ASP A 882 18.99 19.95 5.36
CA ASP A 882 19.39 19.15 4.21
C ASP A 882 18.92 17.71 4.37
N LYS A 883 18.50 17.09 3.26
CA LYS A 883 18.16 15.67 3.24
C LYS A 883 19.44 14.86 3.42
N ILE A 884 19.43 13.97 4.40
CA ILE A 884 20.61 13.17 4.72
C ILE A 884 20.75 12.02 3.72
N THR A 885 21.95 11.82 3.20
CA THR A 885 22.24 10.68 2.33
C THR A 885 22.37 9.39 3.14
N ARG A 886 22.17 8.26 2.50
CA ARG A 886 22.25 6.94 3.14
C ARG A 886 23.62 6.70 3.77
N GLU A 887 24.72 7.07 3.11
CA GLU A 887 26.08 6.93 3.65
C GLU A 887 26.34 7.81 4.88
N GLN A 888 25.78 9.02 4.92
CA GLN A 888 25.84 9.90 6.09
C GLN A 888 25.04 9.30 7.25
N ALA A 889 23.88 8.71 6.95
CA ALA A 889 23.05 8.07 7.97
C ALA A 889 23.78 6.88 8.61
N MET A 890 24.39 6.01 7.79
CA MET A 890 25.17 4.86 8.26
C MET A 890 26.41 5.29 9.07
N MET A 891 27.05 6.41 8.73
CA MET A 891 28.13 6.97 9.54
C MET A 891 27.67 7.33 10.95
N MET A 892 26.55 8.04 11.09
CA MET A 892 26.04 8.41 12.41
C MET A 892 25.61 7.19 13.22
N ILE A 893 25.04 6.16 12.57
CA ILE A 893 24.73 4.88 13.25
C ILE A 893 26.01 4.19 13.70
N ALA A 894 27.04 4.10 12.85
CA ALA A 894 28.32 3.50 13.25
C ALA A 894 28.98 4.24 14.42
N ASN A 895 28.78 5.55 14.52
CA ASN A 895 29.22 6.30 15.70
C ASN A 895 28.35 6.01 16.93
N ALA A 896 27.03 5.92 16.77
CA ALA A 896 26.11 5.52 17.84
C ALA A 896 26.40 4.10 18.36
N MET A 897 26.81 3.17 17.48
CA MET A 897 27.24 1.82 17.84
C MET A 897 28.35 1.83 18.90
N LYS A 898 29.28 2.80 18.85
CA LYS A 898 30.35 2.95 19.85
C LYS A 898 29.80 3.22 21.24
N ILE A 899 28.76 4.05 21.35
CA ILE A 899 28.09 4.37 22.63
C ILE A 899 27.37 3.14 23.18
N THR A 900 26.73 2.38 22.30
CA THR A 900 26.01 1.15 22.69
C THR A 900 26.92 -0.04 23.04
N GLY A 901 28.24 0.08 22.82
CA GLY A 901 29.18 -1.02 22.98
C GLY A 901 29.13 -2.07 21.86
N LEU A 902 28.33 -1.86 20.80
CA LEU A 902 28.26 -2.70 19.61
C LEU A 902 29.46 -2.43 18.70
N GLN A 903 30.67 -2.69 19.19
CA GLN A 903 31.90 -2.41 18.44
C GLN A 903 32.16 -3.50 17.40
N VAL A 904 32.32 -3.06 16.16
CA VAL A 904 32.86 -3.87 15.06
C VAL A 904 34.14 -3.20 14.59
N ASN A 905 35.27 -3.89 14.71
CA ASN A 905 36.58 -3.40 14.29
C ASN A 905 37.04 -4.16 13.04
N LEU A 906 36.42 -3.86 11.90
CA LEU A 906 36.84 -4.41 10.62
C LEU A 906 38.14 -3.76 10.16
N GLN A 907 39.06 -4.59 9.66
CA GLN A 907 40.22 -4.11 8.92
C GLN A 907 39.77 -3.49 7.60
N ALA A 908 40.54 -2.55 7.04
CA ALA A 908 40.19 -1.86 5.79
C ALA A 908 39.94 -2.84 4.62
N GLN A 909 40.67 -3.97 4.59
CA GLN A 909 40.49 -5.03 3.59
C GLN A 909 39.15 -5.75 3.75
N GLU A 910 38.74 -6.07 4.99
CA GLU A 910 37.47 -6.74 5.29
C GLU A 910 36.28 -5.82 4.98
N ALA A 911 36.40 -4.53 5.30
CA ALA A 911 35.43 -3.52 4.92
C ALA A 911 35.27 -3.45 3.39
N GLY A 912 36.38 -3.43 2.64
CA GLY A 912 36.36 -3.48 1.17
C GLY A 912 35.67 -4.72 0.62
N GLN A 913 35.91 -5.90 1.22
CA GLN A 913 35.25 -7.15 0.82
C GLN A 913 33.74 -7.11 1.08
N LEU A 914 33.29 -6.56 2.20
CA LEU A 914 31.86 -6.43 2.49
C LEU A 914 31.15 -5.50 1.50
N LEU A 915 31.75 -4.34 1.20
CA LEU A 915 31.18 -3.41 0.22
C LEU A 915 31.19 -4.00 -1.21
N SER A 916 32.18 -4.83 -1.56
CA SER A 916 32.26 -5.46 -2.88
C SER A 916 31.12 -6.44 -3.19
N LYS A 917 30.33 -6.83 -2.18
CA LYS A 917 29.13 -7.66 -2.36
C LYS A 917 27.94 -6.88 -2.95
N PHE A 918 28.05 -5.56 -3.04
CA PHE A 918 27.02 -4.67 -3.56
C PHE A 918 27.51 -4.02 -4.85
N ASP A 919 26.62 -3.95 -5.85
CA ASP A 919 26.93 -3.50 -7.21
C ASP A 919 27.44 -2.04 -7.23
N ASP A 920 26.99 -1.24 -6.27
CA ASP A 920 27.28 0.19 -6.12
C ASP A 920 28.11 0.50 -4.87
N GLY A 921 28.68 -0.52 -4.22
CA GLY A 921 29.50 -0.34 -3.01
C GLY A 921 30.74 0.54 -3.25
N ASN A 922 31.23 0.62 -4.49
CA ASN A 922 32.31 1.51 -4.88
C ASN A 922 31.94 3.00 -4.88
N LEU A 923 30.64 3.34 -4.94
CA LEU A 923 30.15 4.73 -4.91
C LEU A 923 30.22 5.35 -3.52
N ALA A 924 30.35 4.54 -2.47
CA ALA A 924 30.50 5.03 -1.10
C ALA A 924 31.74 5.94 -0.96
N ALA A 925 31.55 7.12 -0.37
CA ALA A 925 32.65 8.03 -0.09
C ALA A 925 33.70 7.38 0.81
N GLU A 926 34.98 7.69 0.59
CA GLU A 926 36.10 7.08 1.32
C GLU A 926 35.95 7.20 2.85
N TRP A 927 35.51 8.38 3.32
CA TRP A 927 35.25 8.65 4.74
C TRP A 927 34.10 7.81 5.33
N ALA A 928 33.19 7.30 4.51
CA ALA A 928 32.00 6.55 4.94
C ALA A 928 32.21 5.03 4.91
N ARG A 929 33.18 4.52 4.14
CA ARG A 929 33.31 3.09 3.82
C ARG A 929 33.40 2.19 5.05
N ALA A 930 34.25 2.55 6.02
CA ALA A 930 34.41 1.77 7.25
C ALA A 930 33.11 1.73 8.05
N SER A 931 32.42 2.86 8.17
CA SER A 931 31.14 2.95 8.89
C SER A 931 30.03 2.15 8.23
N ILE A 932 29.94 2.18 6.91
CA ILE A 932 28.99 1.37 6.13
C ILE A 932 29.28 -0.12 6.36
N ALA A 933 30.54 -0.54 6.28
CA ALA A 933 30.93 -1.92 6.52
C ALA A 933 30.57 -2.39 7.93
N ASN A 934 30.82 -1.56 8.96
CA ASN A 934 30.45 -1.86 10.33
C ASN A 934 28.93 -2.03 10.50
N CYS A 935 28.12 -1.19 9.84
CA CYS A 935 26.66 -1.31 9.88
C CYS A 935 26.16 -2.59 9.18
N LEU A 936 26.81 -3.00 8.09
CA LEU A 936 26.50 -4.23 7.36
C LEU A 936 26.86 -5.47 8.19
N ASP A 937 28.05 -5.49 8.79
CA ASP A 937 28.54 -6.61 9.61
C ASP A 937 27.69 -6.80 10.87
N ALA A 938 27.33 -5.70 11.54
CA ALA A 938 26.40 -5.72 12.67
C ALA A 938 24.96 -6.10 12.28
N GLY A 939 24.65 -6.19 10.98
CA GLY A 939 23.31 -6.51 10.47
C GLY A 939 22.29 -5.41 10.77
N ILE A 940 22.73 -4.16 10.91
CA ILE A 940 21.85 -3.00 11.07
C ILE A 940 21.30 -2.59 9.70
N VAL A 941 22.19 -2.54 8.69
CA VAL A 941 21.86 -2.14 7.32
C VAL A 941 21.78 -3.36 6.41
N THR A 942 20.87 -3.29 5.43
CA THR A 942 20.74 -4.24 4.32
C THR A 942 20.59 -3.46 3.01
N GLY A 943 20.91 -4.08 1.86
CA GLY A 943 20.63 -3.49 0.55
C GLY A 943 19.13 -3.28 0.32
N ARG A 944 18.74 -2.24 -0.43
CA ARG A 944 17.31 -1.92 -0.69
C ARG A 944 16.65 -2.95 -1.60
N ASN A 945 17.38 -3.38 -2.64
CA ASN A 945 16.92 -4.38 -3.62
C ASN A 945 17.83 -5.62 -3.65
N GLY A 946 18.32 -6.04 -2.47
CA GLY A 946 19.24 -7.18 -2.32
C GLY A 946 20.70 -6.86 -2.65
N ASN A 947 20.98 -6.18 -3.76
CA ASN A 947 22.35 -5.98 -4.27
C ASN A 947 22.81 -4.52 -4.34
N GLN A 948 21.98 -3.55 -3.95
CA GLN A 948 22.31 -2.11 -3.99
C GLN A 948 22.24 -1.45 -2.61
N LEU A 949 23.28 -0.68 -2.29
CA LEU A 949 23.39 0.16 -1.09
C LEU A 949 22.85 1.57 -1.30
N GLU A 950 22.86 2.11 -2.51
CA GLU A 950 22.45 3.47 -2.84
C GLU A 950 23.05 4.53 -1.89
N PRO A 951 24.39 4.58 -1.70
CA PRO A 951 25.02 5.37 -0.64
C PRO A 951 24.78 6.88 -0.78
N LYS A 952 24.55 7.37 -2.01
CA LYS A 952 24.31 8.79 -2.29
C LYS A 952 22.85 9.21 -2.24
N GLU A 953 21.92 8.27 -2.22
CA GLU A 953 20.50 8.57 -2.20
C GLU A 953 20.04 9.05 -0.84
N SER A 954 18.96 9.83 -0.82
CA SER A 954 18.31 10.23 0.43
C SER A 954 17.66 9.03 1.11
N ILE A 955 17.56 9.10 2.44
CA ILE A 955 16.91 8.06 3.27
C ILE A 955 15.53 8.52 3.75
N SER A 956 14.54 7.62 3.70
CA SER A 956 13.18 7.89 4.17
C SER A 956 13.07 7.77 5.69
N ARG A 957 12.05 8.41 6.27
CA ARG A 957 11.72 8.31 7.70
C ARG A 957 11.46 6.87 8.13
N ALA A 958 10.77 6.08 7.30
CA ALA A 958 10.51 4.66 7.56
C ALA A 958 11.79 3.82 7.62
N GLU A 959 12.71 4.04 6.68
CA GLU A 959 13.99 3.31 6.68
C GLU A 959 14.82 3.65 7.91
N VAL A 960 14.89 4.93 8.28
CA VAL A 960 15.57 5.36 9.51
C VAL A 960 14.99 4.68 10.75
N ALA A 961 13.67 4.61 10.89
CA ALA A 961 13.04 3.95 12.04
C ALA A 961 13.49 2.48 12.17
N ILE A 962 13.61 1.76 11.06
CA ILE A 962 14.14 0.40 11.04
C ILE A 962 15.61 0.37 11.48
N LEU A 963 16.45 1.26 10.94
CA LEU A 963 17.87 1.25 11.28
C LEU A 963 18.10 1.56 12.77
N VAL A 964 17.34 2.50 13.34
CA VAL A 964 17.38 2.84 14.77
C VAL A 964 16.87 1.67 15.63
N GLN A 965 15.75 1.05 15.26
CA GLN A 965 15.25 -0.13 15.97
C GLN A 965 16.30 -1.26 15.97
N ARG A 966 16.91 -1.55 14.80
CA ARG A 966 17.94 -2.57 14.67
C ARG A 966 19.19 -2.23 15.48
N LEU A 967 19.62 -0.98 15.51
CA LEU A 967 20.72 -0.54 16.37
C LEU A 967 20.45 -0.92 17.83
N LEU A 968 19.26 -0.59 18.36
CA LEU A 968 18.90 -0.90 19.73
C LEU A 968 18.78 -2.41 19.97
N GLN A 969 18.15 -3.17 19.06
CA GLN A 969 18.00 -4.62 19.18
C GLN A 969 19.35 -5.35 19.14
N LYS A 970 20.22 -5.01 18.17
CA LYS A 970 21.54 -5.63 18.01
C LYS A 970 22.49 -5.29 19.15
N SER A 971 22.29 -4.13 19.78
CA SER A 971 22.99 -3.75 21.00
C SER A 971 22.43 -4.41 22.27
N GLY A 972 21.34 -5.18 22.15
CA GLY A 972 20.65 -5.79 23.29
C GLY A 972 20.05 -4.76 24.25
N LEU A 973 19.65 -3.60 23.72
CA LEU A 973 19.14 -2.47 24.50
C LEU A 973 17.60 -2.44 24.60
N ILE A 974 16.89 -3.13 23.70
CA ILE A 974 15.43 -3.26 23.70
C ILE A 974 14.94 -4.67 23.47
#